data_AF-A0A941X8D6-F1
#
_entry.id   AF-A0A941X8D6-F1
#
_cell.length_a   1.000
_cell.length_b   1.000
_cell.length_c   1.000
_cell.angle_alpha   90.00
_cell.angle_beta   90.00
_cell.angle_gamma   90.00
#
_symmetry.space_group_name_H-M   'P 1'
#
loop_
_entity.id
_entity.type
_entity.pdbx_description
1 polymer ?
#
loop_
_entity_poly.entity_id
_entity_poly.type
_entity_poly.pdbx_seq_one_letter_code
_entity_poly.pdbx_strand_id
1 'polypeptide(L)'
;MDEKDLATIEAEKKYDSGSIQVLEGLEAVRKRPGMYIGSTGPRGLHHLVWEIVDNSVDEALAGFCNQIDVEISVDNFGDNILTVVDNGRGMPTDIHPKTKVSATETIFTVLHAGGKFDNNSYKVSGGLHGVGASVVNALSQWLEVYVHRNGHIYRQRFEKGHPKTQLEIIGTTQETGTTVKFVPDKEIFKESITFDYETLRQRIQELAFLNKGLRLTIKDVRNPNNIKSGDYHYEGGLKEYVSFLNKGKKPLHSDIIVVEETIEDTLIEIAFQYTEDYSCNIKSFTNNITNNEGGTHEEGFRNSLTRILNNYGKNSNIFKKDESLSGDDVREGLTAIVSCKISDPQFEGQTKTKLGNTEVRRIVSQAMSDKFEAYLLENPANAKMIIEKSLLALRARLAAKKAREATRRKSPLDSLGFASKLSDCRTKDPQLAEMYIVEGDSAGGSAKMGRESYYQAILPLRGKVLNVEKAAMSRALSNKEILSMIQAIGTGIGNEFQIENARYHKIVIMTDADVDGAHIRTLLLTFFYRFMRPIIEKGYVYIAQPPLYKIQQGKKIDYAYSDEELNFKLSEISGKRDIQRYKGLGEMNAEQLWETTMDPKKRILLQVTLNDGEKADEVFSMLMGEEVEPRRKFIEENAVFVQNLDV
;
A
#
# COMPACT_ATOMS: atom_id res chain seq x y z
N MET A 1 25.14 -22.97 35.75
CA MET A 1 24.53 -23.90 34.78
C MET A 1 25.15 -23.54 33.46
N ASP A 2 26.12 -24.34 33.04
CA ASP A 2 26.95 -24.07 31.87
C ASP A 2 26.18 -24.43 30.59
N GLU A 3 26.45 -23.73 29.49
CA GLU A 3 25.82 -23.93 28.16
C GLU A 3 25.92 -25.38 27.63
N LYS A 4 26.80 -26.21 28.22
CA LYS A 4 26.89 -27.65 27.90
C LYS A 4 25.73 -28.49 28.46
N ASP A 5 25.06 -28.04 29.52
CA ASP A 5 23.98 -28.80 30.14
C ASP A 5 22.66 -28.70 29.37
N LEU A 6 22.46 -27.63 28.59
CA LEU A 6 21.30 -27.47 27.70
C LEU A 6 21.40 -28.33 26.43
N ALA A 7 22.61 -28.65 25.97
CA ALA A 7 22.84 -29.46 24.78
C ALA A 7 22.63 -30.97 25.00
N THR A 8 22.53 -31.43 26.25
CA THR A 8 22.52 -32.87 26.58
C THR A 8 21.12 -33.42 26.90
N ILE A 9 20.07 -32.58 26.86
CA ILE A 9 18.67 -33.02 27.10
C ILE A 9 17.91 -33.33 25.79
N GLU A 10 18.44 -33.01 24.60
CA GLU A 10 17.73 -33.23 23.33
C GLU A 10 18.32 -34.30 22.39
N ALA A 11 19.16 -35.20 22.89
CA ALA A 11 19.77 -36.25 22.08
C ALA A 11 19.18 -37.65 22.35
N GLU A 12 17.86 -37.80 22.29
CA GLU A 12 17.24 -39.14 22.11
C GLU A 12 15.82 -39.12 21.50
N LYS A 13 15.49 -38.13 20.66
CA LYS A 13 14.39 -38.32 19.70
C LYS A 13 14.95 -39.11 18.52
N LYS A 14 14.64 -40.40 18.45
CA LYS A 14 14.90 -41.23 17.26
C LYS A 14 14.30 -40.54 16.03
N TYR A 15 15.15 -39.89 15.23
CA TYR A 15 14.81 -39.39 13.91
C TYR A 15 14.85 -40.57 12.94
N ASP A 16 13.75 -41.33 12.89
CA ASP A 16 13.56 -42.46 11.98
C ASP A 16 12.57 -42.10 10.87
N SER A 17 12.29 -43.02 9.95
CA SER A 17 11.33 -42.78 8.87
C SER A 17 9.92 -42.44 9.36
N GLY A 18 9.55 -42.83 10.59
CA GLY A 18 8.27 -42.49 11.22
C GLY A 18 8.18 -41.05 11.71
N SER A 19 9.33 -40.36 11.84
CA SER A 19 9.38 -38.92 12.13
C SER A 19 9.08 -38.02 10.91
N ILE A 20 9.04 -38.60 9.70
CA ILE A 20 8.64 -37.91 8.48
C ILE A 20 7.11 -37.86 8.42
N GLN A 21 6.53 -36.70 8.72
CA GLN A 21 5.09 -36.48 8.60
C GLN A 21 4.74 -35.99 7.18
N VAL A 22 4.04 -36.83 6.43
CA VAL A 22 3.41 -36.44 5.15
C VAL A 22 2.04 -35.83 5.47
N LEU A 23 1.80 -34.62 4.98
CA LEU A 23 0.50 -33.95 5.12
C LEU A 23 -0.28 -34.18 3.83
N GLU A 24 -1.44 -34.83 3.93
CA GLU A 24 -2.26 -35.16 2.78
C GLU A 24 -3.32 -34.07 2.51
N GLY A 25 -3.60 -33.82 1.23
CA GLY A 25 -4.65 -32.88 0.80
C GLY A 25 -4.45 -31.46 1.33
N LEU A 26 -5.49 -30.93 1.98
CA LEU A 26 -5.55 -29.54 2.46
C LEU A 26 -4.94 -29.33 3.86
N GLU A 27 -4.49 -30.40 4.54
CA GLU A 27 -3.84 -30.27 5.85
C GLU A 27 -2.55 -29.45 5.78
N ALA A 28 -1.82 -29.58 4.66
CA ALA A 28 -0.61 -28.80 4.40
C ALA A 28 -0.89 -27.29 4.39
N VAL A 29 -2.02 -26.88 3.80
CA VAL A 29 -2.45 -25.48 3.73
C VAL A 29 -2.80 -24.96 5.11
N ARG A 30 -3.58 -25.72 5.89
CA ARG A 30 -3.98 -25.33 7.25
C ARG A 30 -2.80 -25.23 8.22
N LYS A 31 -1.78 -26.08 8.07
CA LYS A 31 -0.58 -26.06 8.92
C LYS A 31 0.39 -24.93 8.58
N ARG A 32 0.42 -24.49 7.31
CA ARG A 32 1.30 -23.40 6.83
C ARG A 32 0.55 -22.39 5.93
N PRO A 33 -0.46 -21.68 6.45
CA PRO A 33 -1.31 -20.79 5.67
C PRO A 33 -0.52 -19.64 5.01
N GLY A 34 0.48 -19.09 5.71
CA GLY A 34 1.29 -17.98 5.19
C GLY A 34 2.02 -18.27 3.87
N MET A 35 2.30 -19.53 3.56
CA MET A 35 2.90 -19.89 2.26
C MET A 35 1.94 -19.72 1.08
N TYR A 36 0.63 -19.80 1.33
CA TYR A 36 -0.42 -19.76 0.30
C TYR A 36 -1.08 -18.39 0.21
N ILE A 37 -1.31 -17.73 1.35
CA ILE A 37 -2.03 -16.45 1.43
C ILE A 37 -1.17 -15.29 1.96
N GLY A 38 0.15 -15.50 2.10
CA GLY A 38 1.12 -14.50 2.54
C GLY A 38 1.14 -14.28 4.06
N SER A 39 0.00 -14.08 4.70
CA SER A 39 -0.09 -13.90 6.16
C SER A 39 -1.41 -14.44 6.74
N THR A 40 -1.49 -14.56 8.07
CA THR A 40 -2.73 -14.88 8.82
C THR A 40 -3.37 -13.64 9.44
N GLY A 41 -2.93 -12.46 9.02
CA GLY A 41 -3.47 -11.17 9.43
C GLY A 41 -4.53 -10.62 8.46
N PRO A 42 -4.93 -9.35 8.60
CA PRO A 42 -5.92 -8.71 7.73
C PRO A 42 -5.61 -8.87 6.23
N ARG A 43 -4.35 -8.79 5.82
CA ARG A 43 -3.96 -8.96 4.41
C ARG A 43 -4.32 -10.34 3.86
N GLY A 44 -3.96 -11.41 4.58
CA GLY A 44 -4.29 -12.77 4.17
C GLY A 44 -5.79 -13.08 4.23
N LEU A 45 -6.51 -12.47 5.17
CA LEU A 45 -7.96 -12.59 5.25
C LEU A 45 -8.64 -12.05 3.98
N HIS A 46 -8.28 -10.84 3.54
CA HIS A 46 -8.81 -10.27 2.30
C HIS A 46 -8.34 -11.03 1.05
N HIS A 47 -7.15 -11.64 1.11
CA HIS A 47 -6.67 -12.50 0.02
C HIS A 47 -7.59 -13.69 -0.27
N LEU A 48 -8.26 -14.25 0.75
CA LEU A 48 -9.29 -15.28 0.54
C LEU A 48 -10.44 -14.79 -0.34
N VAL A 49 -10.84 -13.53 -0.15
CA VAL A 49 -11.90 -12.89 -0.94
C VAL A 49 -11.45 -12.76 -2.40
N TRP A 50 -10.21 -12.31 -2.61
CA TRP A 50 -9.61 -12.13 -3.93
C TRP A 50 -9.55 -13.41 -4.73
N GLU A 51 -9.19 -14.53 -4.12
CA GLU A 51 -9.17 -15.81 -4.83
C GLU A 51 -10.55 -16.24 -5.38
N ILE A 52 -11.65 -15.86 -4.72
CA ILE A 52 -13.01 -16.15 -5.21
C ILE A 52 -13.48 -15.11 -6.22
N VAL A 53 -13.26 -13.82 -5.95
CA VAL A 53 -13.63 -12.73 -6.86
C VAL A 53 -12.86 -12.83 -8.18
N ASP A 54 -11.55 -13.10 -8.15
CA ASP A 54 -10.72 -13.23 -9.35
C ASP A 54 -11.18 -14.42 -10.21
N ASN A 55 -11.62 -15.53 -9.60
CA ASN A 55 -12.22 -16.63 -10.35
C ASN A 55 -13.51 -16.21 -11.07
N SER A 56 -14.31 -15.36 -10.44
CA SER A 56 -15.54 -14.81 -11.03
C SER A 56 -15.23 -13.82 -12.15
N VAL A 57 -14.20 -12.99 -11.99
CA VAL A 57 -13.70 -12.08 -13.02
C VAL A 57 -13.12 -12.85 -14.21
N ASP A 58 -12.47 -14.00 -13.99
CA ASP A 58 -11.99 -14.85 -15.08
C ASP A 58 -13.15 -15.41 -15.95
N GLU A 59 -14.34 -15.66 -15.37
CA GLU A 59 -15.55 -15.98 -16.15
C GLU A 59 -16.04 -14.79 -16.99
N ALA A 60 -15.88 -13.57 -16.46
CA ALA A 60 -16.21 -12.34 -17.19
C ALA A 60 -15.22 -12.09 -18.33
N LEU A 61 -13.93 -12.31 -18.12
CA LEU A 61 -12.90 -12.24 -19.16
C LEU A 61 -13.13 -13.28 -20.28
N ALA A 62 -13.70 -14.44 -19.93
CA ALA A 62 -14.11 -15.45 -20.90
C ALA A 62 -15.42 -15.09 -21.66
N GLY A 63 -16.07 -13.98 -21.29
CA GLY A 63 -17.27 -13.47 -21.96
C GLY A 63 -18.59 -14.09 -21.48
N PHE A 64 -18.59 -14.80 -20.36
CA PHE A 64 -19.79 -15.51 -19.86
C PHE A 64 -20.44 -14.86 -18.63
N CYS A 65 -19.73 -13.97 -17.93
CA CYS A 65 -20.24 -13.26 -16.76
C CYS A 65 -20.26 -11.75 -17.04
N ASN A 66 -21.31 -11.06 -16.58
CA ASN A 66 -21.43 -9.60 -16.68
C ASN A 66 -21.80 -8.93 -15.34
N GLN A 67 -22.07 -9.71 -14.29
CA GLN A 67 -22.36 -9.21 -12.96
C GLN A 67 -21.72 -10.07 -11.88
N ILE A 68 -21.06 -9.42 -10.92
CA ILE A 68 -20.49 -10.04 -9.72
C ILE A 68 -20.93 -9.25 -8.49
N ASP A 69 -21.55 -9.91 -7.52
CA ASP A 69 -22.03 -9.30 -6.30
C ASP A 69 -21.26 -9.83 -5.08
N VAL A 70 -20.71 -8.92 -4.27
CA VAL A 70 -19.98 -9.25 -3.04
C VAL A 70 -20.75 -8.75 -1.84
N GLU A 71 -21.08 -9.63 -0.90
CA GLU A 71 -21.78 -9.26 0.33
C GLU A 71 -20.98 -9.67 1.56
N ILE A 72 -20.87 -8.74 2.51
CA ILE A 72 -20.40 -8.97 3.87
C ILE A 72 -21.61 -8.97 4.79
N SER A 73 -21.87 -10.08 5.45
CA SER A 73 -22.96 -10.24 6.40
C SER A 73 -22.47 -10.84 7.72
N VAL A 74 -23.35 -10.93 8.70
CA VAL A 74 -23.11 -11.70 9.92
C VAL A 74 -24.11 -12.83 10.03
N ASP A 75 -23.68 -13.97 10.56
CA ASP A 75 -24.60 -15.04 10.94
C ASP A 75 -25.26 -14.76 12.30
N ASN A 76 -26.15 -15.67 12.72
CA ASN A 76 -26.86 -15.58 13.99
C ASN A 76 -25.94 -15.67 15.22
N PHE A 77 -24.68 -16.08 15.05
CA PHE A 77 -23.67 -16.20 16.09
C PHE A 77 -22.70 -15.00 16.09
N GLY A 78 -22.89 -14.03 15.19
CA GLY A 78 -22.06 -12.84 15.05
C GLY A 78 -20.82 -13.04 14.17
N ASP A 79 -20.73 -14.16 13.44
CA ASP A 79 -19.59 -14.46 12.58
C ASP A 79 -19.72 -13.79 11.22
N ASN A 80 -18.62 -13.18 10.76
CA ASN A 80 -18.57 -12.49 9.48
C ASN A 80 -18.63 -13.53 8.35
N ILE A 81 -19.68 -13.47 7.53
CA ILE A 81 -19.83 -14.27 6.32
C ILE A 81 -19.46 -13.39 5.13
N LEU A 82 -18.62 -13.93 4.24
CA LEU A 82 -18.43 -13.36 2.92
C LEU A 82 -19.15 -14.20 1.87
N THR A 83 -19.92 -13.53 1.02
CA THR A 83 -20.64 -14.12 -0.11
C THR A 83 -20.15 -13.47 -1.41
N VAL A 84 -19.81 -14.28 -2.40
CA VAL A 84 -19.56 -13.84 -3.78
C VAL A 84 -20.54 -14.56 -4.69
N VAL A 85 -21.25 -13.81 -5.52
CA VAL A 85 -22.20 -14.32 -6.51
C VAL A 85 -21.74 -13.86 -7.89
N ASP A 86 -21.61 -14.79 -8.83
CA ASP A 86 -21.41 -14.50 -10.25
C ASP A 86 -22.54 -15.10 -11.09
N ASN A 87 -22.81 -14.47 -12.23
CA ASN A 87 -23.77 -14.98 -13.22
C ASN A 87 -23.10 -15.63 -14.44
N GLY A 88 -21.92 -16.23 -14.26
CA GLY A 88 -21.19 -16.95 -15.29
C GLY A 88 -21.82 -18.29 -15.66
N ARG A 89 -21.00 -19.20 -16.22
CA ARG A 89 -21.46 -20.56 -16.64
C ARG A 89 -21.81 -21.47 -15.47
N GLY A 90 -21.29 -21.15 -14.29
CA GLY A 90 -21.32 -22.01 -13.11
C GLY A 90 -20.25 -23.12 -13.14
N MET A 91 -19.71 -23.47 -11.98
CA MET A 91 -18.70 -24.53 -11.85
C MET A 91 -19.18 -25.88 -12.44
N PRO A 92 -18.30 -26.69 -13.04
CA PRO A 92 -18.71 -28.00 -13.58
C PRO A 92 -19.18 -28.93 -12.46
N THR A 93 -20.37 -29.52 -12.61
CA THR A 93 -20.98 -30.41 -11.61
C THR A 93 -20.81 -31.90 -11.92
N ASP A 94 -20.34 -32.22 -13.13
CA ASP A 94 -20.13 -33.59 -13.59
C ASP A 94 -19.04 -34.31 -12.79
N ILE A 95 -19.10 -35.65 -12.76
CA ILE A 95 -18.08 -36.47 -12.09
C ILE A 95 -16.75 -36.37 -12.83
N HIS A 96 -15.71 -35.94 -12.12
CA HIS A 96 -14.37 -35.78 -12.70
C HIS A 96 -13.70 -37.17 -12.88
N PRO A 97 -13.10 -37.44 -14.06
CA PRO A 97 -12.68 -38.79 -14.44
C PRO A 97 -11.57 -39.39 -13.56
N LYS A 98 -10.69 -38.56 -12.97
CA LYS A 98 -9.58 -39.02 -12.11
C LYS A 98 -9.98 -39.11 -10.63
N THR A 99 -10.66 -38.09 -10.11
CA THR A 99 -10.98 -37.98 -8.67
C THR A 99 -12.27 -38.72 -8.30
N LYS A 100 -13.10 -39.09 -9.29
CA LYS A 100 -14.35 -39.85 -9.13
C LYS A 100 -15.42 -39.16 -8.28
N VAL A 101 -15.20 -37.91 -7.88
CA VAL A 101 -16.18 -37.03 -7.23
C VAL A 101 -16.58 -35.92 -8.21
N SER A 102 -17.55 -35.08 -7.84
CA SER A 102 -17.96 -33.95 -8.68
C SER A 102 -16.76 -33.02 -8.96
N ALA A 103 -16.75 -32.39 -10.13
CA ALA A 103 -15.70 -31.43 -10.47
C ALA A 103 -15.72 -30.22 -9.52
N THR A 104 -16.89 -29.75 -9.07
CA THR A 104 -17.02 -28.77 -7.98
C THR A 104 -16.29 -29.20 -6.71
N GLU A 105 -16.53 -30.43 -6.23
CA GLU A 105 -15.83 -30.96 -5.06
C GLU A 105 -14.33 -31.05 -5.29
N THR A 106 -13.92 -31.47 -6.49
CA THR A 106 -12.50 -31.57 -6.86
C THR A 106 -11.81 -30.20 -6.79
N ILE A 107 -12.44 -29.13 -7.28
CA ILE A 107 -11.90 -27.76 -7.25
C ILE A 107 -11.68 -27.27 -5.81
N PHE A 108 -12.55 -27.66 -4.87
CA PHE A 108 -12.47 -27.21 -3.48
C PHE A 108 -11.63 -28.11 -2.58
N THR A 109 -11.31 -29.35 -2.98
CA THR A 109 -10.62 -30.34 -2.12
C THR A 109 -9.24 -30.74 -2.62
N VAL A 110 -8.92 -30.51 -3.89
CA VAL A 110 -7.65 -30.93 -4.50
C VAL A 110 -6.84 -29.71 -4.89
N LEU A 111 -5.61 -29.62 -4.39
CA LEU A 111 -4.65 -28.59 -4.83
C LEU A 111 -4.27 -28.80 -6.30
N HIS A 112 -4.07 -27.71 -7.03
CA HIS A 112 -3.72 -27.72 -8.44
C HIS A 112 -4.79 -28.40 -9.32
N ALA A 113 -6.06 -28.23 -8.96
CA ALA A 113 -7.20 -28.72 -9.72
C ALA A 113 -8.00 -27.55 -10.28
N GLY A 114 -8.08 -27.44 -11.61
CA GLY A 114 -8.86 -26.40 -12.28
C GLY A 114 -8.74 -26.46 -13.80
N GLY A 115 -9.70 -25.86 -14.51
CA GLY A 115 -9.68 -25.77 -15.97
C GLY A 115 -8.71 -24.73 -16.54
N LYS A 116 -7.89 -24.11 -15.68
CA LYS A 116 -7.01 -22.97 -16.01
C LYS A 116 -5.60 -23.38 -16.47
N PHE A 117 -5.29 -24.68 -16.45
CA PHE A 117 -4.00 -25.21 -16.91
C PHE A 117 -3.92 -25.41 -18.42
N ASP A 118 -5.07 -25.51 -19.09
CA ASP A 118 -5.16 -25.66 -20.54
C ASP A 118 -5.82 -24.40 -21.12
N ASN A 119 -5.17 -23.76 -22.10
CA ASN A 119 -5.66 -22.56 -22.83
C ASN A 119 -7.02 -22.75 -23.53
N ASN A 120 -7.65 -23.93 -23.43
CA ASN A 120 -8.91 -24.28 -24.05
C ASN A 120 -10.13 -23.68 -23.33
N SER A 121 -10.08 -23.52 -22.00
CA SER A 121 -11.25 -23.04 -21.23
C SER A 121 -11.16 -21.54 -20.90
N TYR A 122 -9.95 -21.03 -20.69
CA TYR A 122 -9.65 -19.61 -20.45
C TYR A 122 -8.42 -19.22 -21.28
N LYS A 123 -8.56 -18.28 -22.21
CA LYS A 123 -7.44 -17.79 -23.03
C LYS A 123 -6.50 -16.86 -22.24
N VAL A 124 -7.05 -16.16 -21.25
CA VAL A 124 -6.37 -15.25 -20.31
C VAL A 124 -7.02 -15.47 -18.94
N SER A 125 -6.21 -15.64 -17.89
CA SER A 125 -6.72 -15.74 -16.52
C SER A 125 -5.73 -15.21 -15.48
N GLY A 126 -6.22 -14.62 -14.40
CA GLY A 126 -5.37 -14.22 -13.26
C GLY A 126 -4.95 -15.41 -12.38
N GLY A 127 -5.78 -16.46 -12.35
CA GLY A 127 -5.60 -17.65 -11.52
C GLY A 127 -4.78 -18.77 -12.17
N LEU A 128 -3.44 -18.75 -12.04
CA LEU A 128 -2.56 -19.71 -12.73
C LEU A 128 -2.32 -21.04 -12.01
N HIS A 129 -2.48 -21.08 -10.69
CA HIS A 129 -1.97 -22.19 -9.89
C HIS A 129 -3.01 -23.26 -9.58
N GLY A 130 -4.31 -22.99 -9.80
CA GLY A 130 -5.40 -23.91 -9.47
C GLY A 130 -5.50 -24.29 -7.98
N VAL A 131 -5.06 -23.40 -7.09
CA VAL A 131 -5.09 -23.62 -5.62
C VAL A 131 -6.05 -22.68 -4.89
N GLY A 132 -6.42 -21.54 -5.47
CA GLY A 132 -7.15 -20.47 -4.79
C GLY A 132 -8.40 -20.93 -4.03
N ALA A 133 -9.39 -21.47 -4.75
CA ALA A 133 -10.65 -21.92 -4.17
C ALA A 133 -10.46 -23.00 -3.08
N SER A 134 -9.54 -23.95 -3.31
CA SER A 134 -9.21 -24.99 -2.33
C SER A 134 -8.54 -24.45 -1.07
N VAL A 135 -7.72 -23.40 -1.19
CA VAL A 135 -7.11 -22.71 -0.04
C VAL A 135 -8.17 -21.96 0.76
N VAL A 136 -9.14 -21.31 0.09
CA VAL A 136 -10.27 -20.66 0.77
C VAL A 136 -11.07 -21.69 1.56
N ASN A 137 -11.38 -22.84 0.97
CA ASN A 137 -12.06 -23.92 1.66
C ASN A 137 -11.25 -24.45 2.87
N ALA A 138 -9.95 -24.68 2.68
CA ALA A 138 -9.05 -25.15 3.73
C ALA A 138 -9.00 -24.20 4.93
N LEU A 139 -8.99 -22.88 4.68
CA LEU A 139 -8.81 -21.84 5.68
C LEU A 139 -10.14 -21.27 6.21
N SER A 140 -11.27 -21.88 5.85
CA SER A 140 -12.60 -21.54 6.34
C SER A 140 -13.06 -22.51 7.42
N GLN A 141 -13.80 -22.02 8.41
CA GLN A 141 -14.53 -22.87 9.35
C GLN A 141 -15.56 -23.70 8.59
N TRP A 142 -16.32 -23.04 7.71
CA TRP A 142 -17.20 -23.69 6.75
C TRP A 142 -17.25 -22.88 5.44
N LEU A 143 -17.51 -23.59 4.35
CA LEU A 143 -17.74 -23.03 3.03
C LEU A 143 -18.96 -23.72 2.41
N GLU A 144 -19.85 -22.94 1.81
CA GLU A 144 -20.97 -23.44 1.01
C GLU A 144 -20.86 -22.92 -0.40
N VAL A 145 -21.04 -23.81 -1.36
CA VAL A 145 -21.14 -23.46 -2.78
C VAL A 145 -22.51 -23.81 -3.31
N TYR A 146 -23.10 -22.87 -4.05
CA TYR A 146 -24.32 -23.06 -4.81
C TYR A 146 -23.98 -22.87 -6.29
N VAL A 147 -24.30 -23.87 -7.12
CA VAL A 147 -24.02 -23.83 -8.56
C VAL A 147 -25.35 -23.87 -9.30
N HIS A 148 -25.59 -22.86 -10.12
CA HIS A 148 -26.75 -22.78 -11.00
C HIS A 148 -26.30 -23.23 -12.39
N ARG A 149 -26.68 -24.45 -12.80
CA ARG A 149 -26.24 -25.04 -14.07
C ARG A 149 -27.22 -26.13 -14.52
N ASN A 150 -27.37 -26.33 -15.82
CA ASN A 150 -28.20 -27.40 -16.41
C ASN A 150 -29.66 -27.41 -15.88
N GLY A 151 -30.23 -26.25 -15.57
CA GLY A 151 -31.60 -26.15 -15.05
C GLY A 151 -31.77 -26.48 -13.56
N HIS A 152 -30.68 -26.74 -12.84
CA HIS A 152 -30.69 -27.18 -11.45
C HIS A 152 -29.85 -26.26 -10.55
N ILE A 153 -30.25 -26.19 -9.28
CA ILE A 153 -29.49 -25.55 -8.20
C ILE A 153 -28.81 -26.68 -7.43
N TYR A 154 -27.49 -26.75 -7.53
CA TYR A 154 -26.68 -27.68 -6.77
C TYR A 154 -26.15 -26.99 -5.51
N ARG A 155 -26.07 -27.70 -4.39
CA ARG A 155 -25.48 -27.23 -3.14
C ARG A 155 -24.48 -28.24 -2.61
N GLN A 156 -23.34 -27.76 -2.14
CA GLN A 156 -22.39 -28.55 -1.37
C GLN A 156 -21.83 -27.75 -0.21
N ARG A 157 -21.70 -28.39 0.96
CA ARG A 157 -21.12 -27.81 2.17
C ARG A 157 -19.81 -28.48 2.52
N PHE A 158 -18.83 -27.67 2.92
CA PHE A 158 -17.52 -28.07 3.40
C PHE A 158 -17.26 -27.51 4.79
N GLU A 159 -16.49 -28.23 5.60
CA GLU A 159 -16.05 -27.81 6.93
C GLU A 159 -14.55 -28.06 7.08
N LYS A 160 -13.78 -27.01 7.40
CA LYS A 160 -12.33 -27.07 7.55
C LYS A 160 -11.61 -27.75 6.36
N GLY A 161 -12.07 -27.53 5.13
CA GLY A 161 -11.53 -28.11 3.91
C GLY A 161 -12.12 -29.47 3.50
N HIS A 162 -12.94 -30.11 4.34
CA HIS A 162 -13.50 -31.43 4.06
C HIS A 162 -14.96 -31.37 3.60
N PRO A 163 -15.38 -32.17 2.61
CA PRO A 163 -16.77 -32.23 2.18
C PRO A 163 -17.64 -32.80 3.30
N LYS A 164 -18.69 -32.06 3.69
CA LYS A 164 -19.66 -32.48 4.70
C LYS A 164 -20.89 -33.17 4.08
N THR A 165 -21.26 -32.72 2.89
CA THR A 165 -22.32 -33.28 2.07
C THR A 165 -21.77 -33.64 0.70
N GLN A 166 -22.45 -34.55 0.00
CA GLN A 166 -22.25 -34.69 -1.44
C GLN A 166 -22.86 -33.47 -2.16
N LEU A 167 -22.60 -33.36 -3.47
CA LEU A 167 -23.23 -32.34 -4.30
C LEU A 167 -24.70 -32.70 -4.53
N GLU A 168 -25.61 -31.98 -3.86
CA GLU A 168 -27.05 -32.27 -3.84
C GLU A 168 -27.82 -31.28 -4.71
N ILE A 169 -28.88 -31.74 -5.39
CA ILE A 169 -29.81 -30.86 -6.10
C ILE A 169 -30.86 -30.38 -5.10
N ILE A 170 -30.88 -29.07 -4.83
CA ILE A 170 -31.81 -28.45 -3.87
C ILE A 170 -32.98 -27.73 -4.55
N GLY A 171 -32.97 -27.60 -5.88
CA GLY A 171 -34.04 -26.95 -6.64
C GLY A 171 -33.79 -26.89 -8.14
N THR A 172 -34.68 -26.21 -8.84
CA THR A 172 -34.60 -25.93 -10.29
C THR A 172 -34.45 -24.44 -10.52
N THR A 173 -33.70 -24.04 -11.54
CA THR A 173 -33.50 -22.63 -11.92
C THR A 173 -33.41 -22.49 -13.44
N GLN A 174 -33.68 -21.30 -13.96
CA GLN A 174 -33.40 -20.93 -15.36
C GLN A 174 -32.11 -20.11 -15.50
N GLU A 175 -31.52 -19.71 -14.37
CA GLU A 175 -30.32 -18.90 -14.32
C GLU A 175 -29.06 -19.78 -14.33
N THR A 176 -27.93 -19.17 -14.66
CA THR A 176 -26.59 -19.78 -14.52
C THR A 176 -25.72 -18.92 -13.63
N GLY A 177 -24.75 -19.55 -12.97
CA GLY A 177 -23.83 -18.83 -12.09
C GLY A 177 -23.29 -19.67 -10.96
N THR A 178 -22.48 -19.07 -10.10
CA THR A 178 -22.01 -19.69 -8.87
C THR A 178 -22.13 -18.70 -7.72
N THR A 179 -22.50 -19.21 -6.55
CA THR A 179 -22.45 -18.48 -5.28
C THR A 179 -21.53 -19.23 -4.34
N VAL A 180 -20.51 -18.54 -3.82
CA VAL A 180 -19.61 -19.07 -2.80
C VAL A 180 -19.80 -18.27 -1.52
N LYS A 181 -20.09 -18.96 -0.43
CA LYS A 181 -20.23 -18.38 0.91
C LYS A 181 -19.23 -19.02 1.84
N PHE A 182 -18.51 -18.24 2.62
CA PHE A 182 -17.57 -18.81 3.59
C PHE A 182 -17.41 -17.96 4.85
N VAL A 183 -17.02 -18.63 5.93
CA VAL A 183 -16.62 -18.03 7.20
C VAL A 183 -15.15 -18.40 7.47
N PRO A 184 -14.24 -17.42 7.59
CA PRO A 184 -12.83 -17.67 7.92
C PRO A 184 -12.65 -18.44 9.22
N ASP A 185 -11.65 -19.32 9.28
CA ASP A 185 -11.39 -20.11 10.50
C ASP A 185 -10.68 -19.29 11.58
N LYS A 186 -11.36 -19.09 12.72
CA LYS A 186 -10.86 -18.35 13.88
C LYS A 186 -9.63 -19.00 14.54
N GLU A 187 -9.41 -20.31 14.35
CA GLU A 187 -8.22 -20.99 14.88
C GLU A 187 -6.95 -20.56 14.13
N ILE A 188 -7.11 -20.15 12.86
CA ILE A 188 -6.03 -19.76 11.95
C ILE A 188 -5.85 -18.24 11.96
N PHE A 189 -6.92 -17.49 11.79
CA PHE A 189 -6.91 -16.03 11.74
C PHE A 189 -7.04 -15.44 13.14
N LYS A 190 -5.92 -15.34 13.86
CA LYS A 190 -5.90 -14.85 15.25
C LYS A 190 -5.84 -13.33 15.37
N GLU A 191 -5.33 -12.65 14.35
CA GLU A 191 -5.12 -11.19 14.37
C GLU A 191 -6.38 -10.42 13.95
N SER A 192 -7.13 -10.92 12.97
CA SER A 192 -8.40 -10.34 12.54
C SER A 192 -9.25 -11.37 11.80
N ILE A 193 -10.54 -11.37 12.10
CA ILE A 193 -11.60 -12.13 11.41
C ILE A 193 -12.64 -11.20 10.78
N THR A 194 -12.41 -9.89 10.85
CA THR A 194 -13.34 -8.87 10.40
C THR A 194 -12.89 -8.37 9.04
N PHE A 195 -13.76 -8.51 8.04
CA PHE A 195 -13.53 -7.93 6.72
C PHE A 195 -13.67 -6.40 6.78
N ASP A 196 -12.70 -5.70 6.19
CA ASP A 196 -12.69 -4.25 6.06
C ASP A 196 -13.41 -3.85 4.77
N TYR A 197 -14.54 -3.16 4.92
CA TYR A 197 -15.36 -2.75 3.79
C TYR A 197 -14.61 -1.85 2.82
N GLU A 198 -13.81 -0.89 3.30
CA GLU A 198 -13.13 0.06 2.42
C GLU A 198 -12.04 -0.61 1.58
N THR A 199 -11.27 -1.53 2.16
CA THR A 199 -10.32 -2.37 1.42
C THR A 199 -11.05 -3.18 0.35
N LEU A 200 -12.19 -3.78 0.70
CA LEU A 200 -12.95 -4.59 -0.26
C LEU A 200 -13.53 -3.74 -1.41
N ARG A 201 -14.17 -2.64 -1.04
CA ARG A 201 -14.81 -1.68 -1.94
C ARG A 201 -13.83 -1.09 -2.94
N GLN A 202 -12.66 -0.64 -2.48
CA GLN A 202 -11.63 -0.06 -3.33
C GLN A 202 -11.21 -1.05 -4.42
N ARG A 203 -10.83 -2.27 -4.04
CA ARG A 203 -10.39 -3.28 -4.99
C ARG A 203 -11.48 -3.70 -5.97
N ILE A 204 -12.73 -3.84 -5.52
CA ILE A 204 -13.87 -4.15 -6.40
C ILE A 204 -14.09 -3.02 -7.43
N GLN A 205 -13.97 -1.76 -7.01
CA GLN A 205 -14.04 -0.62 -7.91
C GLN A 205 -12.90 -0.64 -8.94
N GLU A 206 -11.68 -0.99 -8.55
CA GLU A 206 -10.55 -1.16 -9.48
C GLU A 206 -10.82 -2.26 -10.51
N LEU A 207 -11.32 -3.41 -10.08
CA LEU A 207 -11.69 -4.50 -10.98
C LEU A 207 -12.78 -4.08 -11.98
N ALA A 208 -13.74 -3.25 -11.57
CA ALA A 208 -14.75 -2.71 -12.47
C ALA A 208 -14.14 -1.80 -13.55
N PHE A 209 -13.12 -1.01 -13.21
CA PHE A 209 -12.40 -0.21 -14.20
C PHE A 209 -11.58 -1.04 -15.18
N LEU A 210 -10.97 -2.13 -14.72
CA LEU A 210 -10.13 -3.02 -15.53
C LEU A 210 -10.95 -3.88 -16.51
N ASN A 211 -12.25 -4.06 -16.25
CA ASN A 211 -13.14 -4.92 -17.03
C ASN A 211 -14.32 -4.11 -17.57
N LYS A 212 -14.16 -3.57 -18.79
CA LYS A 212 -15.18 -2.77 -19.48
C LYS A 212 -16.53 -3.51 -19.52
N GLY A 213 -17.58 -2.88 -19.01
CA GLY A 213 -18.94 -3.41 -19.01
C GLY A 213 -19.25 -4.50 -17.96
N LEU A 214 -18.30 -4.85 -17.09
CA LEU A 214 -18.55 -5.73 -15.95
C LEU A 214 -19.13 -4.91 -14.79
N ARG A 215 -20.32 -5.28 -14.32
CA ARG A 215 -20.91 -4.68 -13.12
C ARG A 215 -20.42 -5.44 -11.89
N LEU A 216 -19.80 -4.73 -10.95
CA LEU A 216 -19.49 -5.28 -9.63
C LEU A 216 -20.20 -4.50 -8.54
N THR A 217 -20.85 -5.20 -7.62
CA THR A 217 -21.45 -4.60 -6.44
C THR A 217 -20.78 -5.09 -5.17
N ILE A 218 -20.73 -4.23 -4.15
CA ILE A 218 -20.34 -4.61 -2.79
C ILE A 218 -21.40 -4.12 -1.81
N LYS A 219 -21.75 -4.94 -0.83
CA LYS A 219 -22.68 -4.58 0.25
C LYS A 219 -22.15 -5.04 1.59
N ASP A 220 -22.24 -4.19 2.61
CA ASP A 220 -21.98 -4.54 4.01
C ASP A 220 -23.28 -4.40 4.80
N VAL A 221 -23.87 -5.55 5.15
CA VAL A 221 -25.14 -5.64 5.88
C VAL A 221 -24.95 -6.01 7.36
N ARG A 222 -23.71 -6.00 7.86
CA ARG A 222 -23.42 -6.36 9.27
C ARG A 222 -24.09 -5.42 10.27
N ASN A 223 -24.28 -4.15 9.89
CA ASN A 223 -25.06 -3.18 10.65
C ASN A 223 -26.37 -2.85 9.91
N PRO A 224 -27.53 -3.40 10.34
CA PRO A 224 -28.81 -3.15 9.69
C PRO A 224 -29.23 -1.67 9.66
N ASN A 225 -28.74 -0.85 10.59
CA ASN A 225 -29.05 0.58 10.66
C ASN A 225 -28.13 1.43 9.79
N ASN A 226 -27.04 0.87 9.26
CA ASN A 226 -26.07 1.58 8.43
C ASN A 226 -25.50 0.63 7.38
N ILE A 227 -26.33 0.28 6.40
CA ILE A 227 -25.92 -0.56 5.27
C ILE A 227 -25.02 0.27 4.37
N LYS A 228 -23.78 -0.18 4.19
CA LYS A 228 -22.87 0.39 3.18
C LYS A 228 -23.04 -0.38 1.88
N SER A 229 -23.04 0.33 0.76
CA SER A 229 -23.10 -0.30 -0.55
C SER A 229 -22.31 0.49 -1.60
N GLY A 230 -21.81 -0.22 -2.59
CA GLY A 230 -21.16 0.31 -3.78
C GLY A 230 -21.64 -0.45 -5.02
N ASP A 231 -21.89 0.27 -6.09
CA ASP A 231 -22.30 -0.27 -7.39
C ASP A 231 -21.39 0.34 -8.45
N TYR A 232 -20.61 -0.51 -9.12
CA TYR A 232 -19.53 -0.10 -10.00
C TYR A 232 -19.72 -0.73 -11.38
N HIS A 233 -19.92 0.11 -12.38
CA HIS A 233 -20.06 -0.28 -13.77
C HIS A 233 -19.45 0.82 -14.65
N TYR A 234 -18.38 0.49 -15.37
CA TYR A 234 -17.63 1.44 -16.20
C TYR A 234 -17.48 0.92 -17.62
N GLU A 235 -17.92 1.72 -18.59
CA GLU A 235 -17.84 1.35 -20.02
C GLU A 235 -16.55 1.86 -20.66
N GLY A 236 -16.03 3.01 -20.21
CA GLY A 236 -14.79 3.61 -20.68
C GLY A 236 -13.51 2.99 -20.07
N GLY A 237 -13.65 2.02 -19.17
CA GLY A 237 -12.55 1.22 -18.61
C GLY A 237 -11.41 2.06 -18.03
N LEU A 238 -10.18 1.82 -18.51
CA LEU A 238 -8.98 2.51 -18.02
C LEU A 238 -9.04 4.04 -18.18
N LYS A 239 -9.77 4.55 -19.18
CA LYS A 239 -9.94 6.00 -19.37
C LYS A 239 -10.66 6.62 -18.18
N GLU A 240 -11.74 6.00 -17.73
CA GLU A 240 -12.48 6.45 -16.55
C GLU A 240 -11.66 6.28 -15.28
N TYR A 241 -10.79 5.25 -15.23
CA TYR A 241 -9.92 5.05 -14.09
C TYR A 241 -8.84 6.13 -13.96
N VAL A 242 -8.19 6.54 -15.07
CA VAL A 242 -7.29 7.71 -15.06
C VAL A 242 -8.06 8.96 -14.65
N SER A 243 -9.27 9.17 -15.18
CA SER A 243 -10.11 10.30 -14.78
C SER A 243 -10.44 10.27 -13.28
N PHE A 244 -10.67 9.09 -12.72
CA PHE A 244 -10.91 8.89 -11.29
C PHE A 244 -9.66 9.23 -10.46
N LEU A 245 -8.48 8.75 -10.85
CA LEU A 245 -7.19 9.05 -10.18
C LEU A 245 -6.75 10.51 -10.32
N ASN A 246 -7.25 11.20 -11.35
CA ASN A 246 -7.05 12.62 -11.56
C ASN A 246 -8.16 13.48 -10.94
N LYS A 247 -9.12 12.90 -10.21
CA LYS A 247 -10.06 13.69 -9.41
C LYS A 247 -9.26 14.54 -8.42
N GLY A 248 -9.51 15.83 -8.49
CA GLY A 248 -8.85 16.83 -7.68
C GLY A 248 -7.46 17.27 -8.13
N LYS A 249 -7.01 16.79 -9.29
CA LYS A 249 -5.81 17.27 -9.98
C LYS A 249 -6.22 18.12 -11.16
N LYS A 250 -5.41 19.11 -11.51
CA LYS A 250 -5.65 19.93 -12.71
C LYS A 250 -4.98 19.26 -13.92
N PRO A 251 -5.73 18.72 -14.90
CA PRO A 251 -5.13 18.10 -16.08
C PRO A 251 -4.38 19.13 -16.91
N LEU A 252 -3.23 18.74 -17.46
CA LEU A 252 -2.45 19.58 -18.36
C LEU A 252 -3.15 19.72 -19.72
N HIS A 253 -3.79 18.66 -20.20
CA HIS A 253 -4.55 18.62 -21.46
C HIS A 253 -5.89 17.88 -21.24
N SER A 254 -6.91 18.19 -22.04
CA SER A 254 -8.26 17.62 -21.88
C SER A 254 -8.30 16.11 -22.12
N ASP A 255 -7.45 15.63 -23.01
CA ASP A 255 -7.58 14.28 -23.55
C ASP A 255 -6.84 13.26 -22.68
N ILE A 256 -7.49 12.14 -22.37
CA ILE A 256 -6.83 10.98 -21.78
C ILE A 256 -6.36 10.09 -22.92
N ILE A 257 -5.05 9.84 -22.97
CA ILE A 257 -4.41 9.08 -24.04
C ILE A 257 -4.62 7.61 -23.75
N VAL A 258 -5.14 6.87 -24.72
CA VAL A 258 -5.39 5.44 -24.62
C VAL A 258 -4.62 4.71 -25.71
N VAL A 259 -3.91 3.65 -25.32
CA VAL A 259 -3.20 2.73 -26.19
C VAL A 259 -3.80 1.36 -25.95
N GLU A 260 -4.52 0.84 -26.94
CA GLU A 260 -5.14 -0.48 -26.91
C GLU A 260 -4.72 -1.22 -28.17
N GLU A 261 -3.95 -2.30 -28.00
CA GLU A 261 -3.40 -3.08 -29.12
C GLU A 261 -3.25 -4.56 -28.70
N THR A 262 -3.50 -5.48 -29.63
CA THR A 262 -3.22 -6.91 -29.42
C THR A 262 -2.04 -7.32 -30.31
N ILE A 263 -0.95 -7.75 -29.68
CA ILE A 263 0.27 -8.18 -30.37
C ILE A 263 0.67 -9.55 -29.80
N GLU A 264 0.90 -10.55 -30.66
CA GLU A 264 1.35 -11.90 -30.24
C GLU A 264 0.46 -12.50 -29.13
N ASP A 265 -0.87 -12.45 -29.33
CA ASP A 265 -1.90 -12.89 -28.37
C ASP A 265 -1.88 -12.18 -27.00
N THR A 266 -1.07 -11.14 -26.85
CA THR A 266 -1.04 -10.27 -25.67
C THR A 266 -1.84 -9.01 -25.95
N LEU A 267 -2.90 -8.79 -25.17
CA LEU A 267 -3.67 -7.54 -25.21
C LEU A 267 -3.01 -6.54 -24.25
N ILE A 268 -2.62 -5.38 -24.79
CA ILE A 268 -2.08 -4.25 -24.05
C ILE A 268 -3.14 -3.16 -24.01
N GLU A 269 -3.48 -2.72 -22.80
CA GLU A 269 -4.38 -1.59 -22.57
C GLU A 269 -3.65 -0.60 -21.62
N ILE A 270 -3.34 0.58 -22.11
CA ILE A 270 -2.67 1.63 -21.34
C ILE A 270 -3.51 2.90 -21.45
N ALA A 271 -3.77 3.56 -20.32
CA ALA A 271 -4.36 4.89 -20.31
C ALA A 271 -3.51 5.83 -19.46
N PHE A 272 -3.28 7.05 -19.93
CA PHE A 272 -2.51 8.03 -19.17
C PHE A 272 -2.87 9.48 -19.52
N GLN A 273 -2.60 10.36 -18.57
CA GLN A 273 -2.82 11.80 -18.71
C GLN A 273 -1.81 12.56 -17.83
N TYR A 274 -1.30 13.67 -18.36
CA TYR A 274 -0.48 14.59 -17.58
C TYR A 274 -1.35 15.58 -16.80
N THR A 275 -0.95 15.89 -15.57
CA THR A 275 -1.53 16.95 -14.73
C THR A 275 -0.53 18.08 -14.52
N GLU A 276 -0.91 19.17 -13.87
CA GLU A 276 0.01 20.23 -13.47
C GLU A 276 0.90 19.84 -12.27
N ASP A 277 0.58 18.74 -11.58
CA ASP A 277 1.30 18.27 -10.40
C ASP A 277 2.73 17.81 -10.71
N TYR A 278 3.51 17.61 -9.65
CA TYR A 278 4.90 17.14 -9.73
C TYR A 278 5.03 15.64 -9.45
N SER A 279 4.03 15.00 -8.85
CA SER A 279 4.08 13.57 -8.54
C SER A 279 3.76 12.73 -9.77
N CYS A 280 4.39 11.56 -9.86
CA CYS A 280 4.10 10.55 -10.86
C CYS A 280 3.32 9.42 -10.18
N ASN A 281 2.21 9.00 -10.78
CA ASN A 281 1.42 7.86 -10.34
C ASN A 281 1.27 6.86 -11.50
N ILE A 282 1.97 5.73 -11.43
CA ILE A 282 1.86 4.65 -12.41
C ILE A 282 1.33 3.41 -11.68
N LYS A 283 0.19 2.90 -12.12
CA LYS A 283 -0.36 1.63 -11.67
C LYS A 283 -0.23 0.57 -12.76
N SER A 284 0.24 -0.61 -12.37
CA SER A 284 0.58 -1.68 -13.31
C SER A 284 -0.22 -2.94 -13.00
N PHE A 285 -0.77 -3.59 -14.04
CA PHE A 285 -1.64 -4.74 -13.93
C PHE A 285 -1.30 -5.82 -14.97
N THR A 286 -1.36 -7.07 -14.53
CA THR A 286 -1.27 -8.25 -15.40
C THR A 286 -2.45 -9.15 -15.10
N ASN A 287 -3.30 -9.43 -16.09
CA ASN A 287 -4.50 -10.25 -15.95
C ASN A 287 -5.37 -9.80 -14.76
N ASN A 288 -5.60 -8.49 -14.64
CA ASN A 288 -6.33 -7.82 -13.55
C ASN A 288 -5.68 -7.89 -12.15
N ILE A 289 -4.49 -8.48 -12.03
CA ILE A 289 -3.72 -8.53 -10.78
C ILE A 289 -2.79 -7.33 -10.69
N THR A 290 -2.78 -6.64 -9.56
CA THR A 290 -1.90 -5.48 -9.35
C THR A 290 -0.45 -5.91 -9.18
N ASN A 291 0.45 -5.27 -9.92
CA ASN A 291 1.88 -5.48 -9.84
C ASN A 291 2.55 -4.27 -9.15
N ASN A 292 2.51 -4.23 -7.81
CA ASN A 292 3.02 -3.11 -7.02
C ASN A 292 4.53 -2.85 -7.17
N GLU A 293 5.29 -3.86 -7.57
CA GLU A 293 6.73 -3.75 -7.85
C GLU A 293 7.01 -3.54 -9.35
N GLY A 294 5.95 -3.36 -10.15
CA GLY A 294 5.99 -3.15 -11.58
C GLY A 294 6.33 -4.42 -12.36
N GLY A 295 7.30 -4.33 -13.27
CA GLY A 295 7.77 -5.45 -14.07
C GLY A 295 8.03 -5.08 -15.51
N THR A 296 8.17 -6.09 -16.37
CA THR A 296 8.60 -5.92 -17.76
C THR A 296 7.67 -5.04 -18.61
N HIS A 297 6.35 -5.19 -18.45
CA HIS A 297 5.33 -4.31 -19.03
C HIS A 297 5.52 -2.82 -18.67
N GLU A 298 5.66 -2.51 -17.38
CA GLU A 298 5.86 -1.14 -16.91
C GLU A 298 7.20 -0.55 -17.39
N GLU A 299 8.27 -1.35 -17.37
CA GLU A 299 9.56 -0.93 -17.91
C GLU A 299 9.48 -0.62 -19.42
N GLY A 300 8.72 -1.44 -20.17
CA GLY A 300 8.44 -1.20 -21.59
C GLY A 300 7.75 0.15 -21.79
N PHE A 301 6.72 0.45 -20.99
CA PHE A 301 6.03 1.74 -21.01
C PHE A 301 6.97 2.90 -20.65
N ARG A 302 7.71 2.83 -19.55
CA ARG A 302 8.62 3.89 -19.08
C ARG A 302 9.71 4.20 -20.12
N ASN A 303 10.31 3.17 -20.72
CA ASN A 303 11.39 3.32 -21.69
C ASN A 303 10.87 3.89 -23.02
N SER A 304 9.74 3.38 -23.51
CA SER A 304 9.12 3.87 -24.74
C SER A 304 8.65 5.32 -24.61
N LEU A 305 7.99 5.68 -23.50
CA LEU A 305 7.56 7.05 -23.22
C LEU A 305 8.74 8.05 -23.30
N THR A 306 9.85 7.69 -22.65
CA THR A 306 11.07 8.53 -22.66
C THR A 306 11.66 8.68 -24.06
N ARG A 307 11.74 7.57 -24.81
CA ARG A 307 12.27 7.55 -26.18
C ARG A 307 11.41 8.38 -27.14
N ILE A 308 10.09 8.16 -27.10
CA ILE A 308 9.11 8.79 -28.00
C ILE A 308 9.13 10.31 -27.83
N LEU A 309 9.04 10.82 -26.59
CA LEU A 309 9.06 12.26 -26.34
C LEU A 309 10.40 12.91 -26.71
N ASN A 310 11.53 12.22 -26.48
CA ASN A 310 12.83 12.72 -26.93
C ASN A 310 12.93 12.80 -28.46
N ASN A 311 12.44 11.79 -29.17
CA ASN A 311 12.45 11.77 -30.63
C ASN A 311 11.55 12.87 -31.19
N TYR A 312 10.34 13.03 -30.66
CA TYR A 312 9.42 14.08 -31.08
C TYR A 312 10.00 15.48 -30.81
N GLY A 313 10.56 15.72 -29.61
CA GLY A 313 11.16 17.01 -29.26
C GLY A 313 12.34 17.42 -30.15
N LYS A 314 13.17 16.44 -30.57
CA LYS A 314 14.26 16.64 -31.53
C LYS A 314 13.74 16.90 -32.95
N ASN A 315 12.85 16.06 -33.45
CA ASN A 315 12.33 16.16 -34.83
C ASN A 315 11.52 17.44 -35.05
N SER A 316 10.79 17.88 -34.03
CA SER A 316 9.99 19.11 -34.05
C SER A 316 10.79 20.39 -33.72
N ASN A 317 12.12 20.29 -33.56
CA ASN A 317 13.02 21.40 -33.21
C ASN A 317 12.59 22.20 -31.95
N ILE A 318 11.95 21.53 -30.98
CA ILE A 318 11.52 22.15 -29.71
C ILE A 318 12.71 22.26 -28.74
N PHE A 319 13.60 21.26 -28.79
CA PHE A 319 14.80 21.22 -27.94
C PHE A 319 15.87 22.19 -28.43
N LYS A 320 16.58 22.81 -27.48
CA LYS A 320 17.84 23.49 -27.77
C LYS A 320 18.92 22.46 -28.05
N LYS A 321 20.01 22.90 -28.68
CA LYS A 321 21.18 22.06 -28.97
C LYS A 321 21.66 21.39 -27.69
N ASP A 322 21.80 20.06 -27.73
CA ASP A 322 22.23 19.17 -26.62
C ASP A 322 21.22 18.98 -25.47
N GLU A 323 19.97 19.46 -25.57
CA GLU A 323 18.93 19.12 -24.60
C GLU A 323 18.41 17.69 -24.81
N SER A 324 18.28 16.94 -23.71
CA SER A 324 17.65 15.62 -23.69
C SER A 324 16.90 15.43 -22.37
N LEU A 325 15.73 14.80 -22.46
CA LEU A 325 14.89 14.51 -21.30
C LEU A 325 15.30 13.15 -20.72
N SER A 326 15.47 13.10 -19.41
CA SER A 326 15.59 11.83 -18.68
C SER A 326 14.21 11.22 -18.41
N GLY A 327 14.18 9.96 -18.00
CA GLY A 327 12.91 9.29 -17.68
C GLY A 327 12.12 9.96 -16.56
N ASP A 328 12.78 10.56 -15.56
CA ASP A 328 12.07 11.26 -14.48
C ASP A 328 11.45 12.57 -14.97
N ASP A 329 12.17 13.29 -15.83
CA ASP A 329 11.67 14.55 -16.41
C ASP A 329 10.38 14.30 -17.22
N VAL A 330 10.32 13.15 -17.90
CA VAL A 330 9.17 12.74 -18.70
C VAL A 330 7.99 12.27 -17.86
N ARG A 331 8.23 11.73 -16.66
CA ARG A 331 7.19 11.18 -15.79
C ARG A 331 6.60 12.19 -14.81
N GLU A 332 7.21 13.37 -14.65
CA GLU A 332 6.71 14.40 -13.73
C GLU A 332 5.25 14.78 -14.06
N GLY A 333 4.35 14.64 -13.08
CA GLY A 333 2.92 14.91 -13.25
C GLY A 333 2.17 13.90 -14.11
N LEU A 334 2.72 12.72 -14.37
CA LEU A 334 2.05 11.66 -15.12
C LEU A 334 1.18 10.81 -14.21
N THR A 335 -0.10 10.66 -14.56
CA THR A 335 -0.95 9.58 -14.03
C THR A 335 -1.17 8.55 -15.14
N ALA A 336 -0.76 7.29 -14.93
CA ALA A 336 -0.86 6.22 -15.93
C ALA A 336 -1.32 4.90 -15.32
N ILE A 337 -2.07 4.14 -16.11
CA ILE A 337 -2.43 2.76 -15.84
C ILE A 337 -1.91 1.90 -16.99
N VAL A 338 -1.10 0.90 -16.67
CA VAL A 338 -0.49 -0.03 -17.62
C VAL A 338 -1.06 -1.42 -17.36
N SER A 339 -1.99 -1.87 -18.19
CA SER A 339 -2.60 -3.19 -18.08
C SER A 339 -2.18 -4.09 -19.24
N CYS A 340 -1.83 -5.34 -18.94
CA CYS A 340 -1.61 -6.36 -19.95
C CYS A 340 -2.38 -7.63 -19.64
N LYS A 341 -2.85 -8.30 -20.69
CA LYS A 341 -3.55 -9.58 -20.62
C LYS A 341 -2.76 -10.60 -21.43
N ILE A 342 -2.18 -11.57 -20.73
CA ILE A 342 -1.27 -12.60 -21.27
C ILE A 342 -1.73 -14.00 -20.89
N SER A 343 -1.50 -14.98 -21.77
CA SER A 343 -1.91 -16.37 -21.52
C SER A 343 -1.06 -17.07 -20.47
N ASP A 344 0.26 -16.85 -20.45
CA ASP A 344 1.19 -17.49 -19.51
C ASP A 344 2.05 -16.45 -18.74
N PRO A 345 1.50 -15.83 -17.67
CA PRO A 345 2.24 -14.90 -16.83
C PRO A 345 3.29 -15.60 -15.97
N GLN A 346 4.50 -15.06 -16.00
CA GLN A 346 5.61 -15.45 -15.14
C GLN A 346 5.91 -14.30 -14.16
N PHE A 347 5.84 -14.59 -12.86
CA PHE A 347 6.14 -13.62 -11.81
C PHE A 347 7.43 -13.99 -11.07
N GLU A 348 8.19 -12.99 -10.60
CA GLU A 348 9.42 -13.21 -9.83
C GLU A 348 9.17 -13.85 -8.44
N GLY A 349 7.90 -13.96 -8.01
CA GLY A 349 7.50 -14.61 -6.76
C GLY A 349 5.99 -14.89 -6.65
N GLN A 350 5.61 -15.66 -5.63
CA GLN A 350 4.22 -16.13 -5.42
C GLN A 350 3.21 -15.00 -5.21
N THR A 351 3.64 -13.86 -4.65
CA THR A 351 2.78 -12.70 -4.41
C THR A 351 2.36 -11.97 -5.69
N LYS A 352 2.82 -12.42 -6.86
CA LYS A 352 2.50 -11.86 -8.19
C LYS A 352 2.74 -10.34 -8.28
N THR A 353 3.69 -9.82 -7.50
CA THR A 353 3.93 -8.37 -7.38
C THR A 353 4.74 -7.79 -8.53
N LYS A 354 5.50 -8.61 -9.26
CA LYS A 354 6.38 -8.19 -10.35
C LYS A 354 6.34 -9.15 -11.54
N LEU A 355 6.02 -8.61 -12.72
CA LEU A 355 5.98 -9.39 -13.98
C LEU A 355 7.39 -9.61 -14.54
N GLY A 356 7.70 -10.86 -14.90
CA GLY A 356 9.00 -11.32 -15.39
C GLY A 356 9.06 -11.68 -16.89
N ASN A 357 7.94 -11.74 -17.61
CA ASN A 357 7.90 -12.05 -19.05
C ASN A 357 8.69 -11.02 -19.88
N THR A 358 9.87 -11.40 -20.38
CA THR A 358 10.79 -10.47 -21.07
C THR A 358 10.25 -9.93 -22.40
N GLU A 359 9.47 -10.75 -23.11
CA GLU A 359 8.82 -10.45 -24.37
C GLU A 359 7.79 -9.32 -24.25
N VAL A 360 7.10 -9.24 -23.11
CA VAL A 360 6.07 -8.22 -22.85
C VAL A 360 6.68 -6.81 -22.88
N ARG A 361 7.95 -6.64 -22.47
CA ARG A 361 8.66 -5.36 -22.55
C ARG A 361 8.72 -4.83 -23.99
N ARG A 362 9.03 -5.71 -24.95
CA ARG A 362 9.08 -5.37 -26.38
C ARG A 362 7.68 -5.09 -26.92
N ILE A 363 6.71 -5.93 -26.57
CA ILE A 363 5.32 -5.80 -27.02
C ILE A 363 4.72 -4.46 -26.59
N VAL A 364 4.86 -4.08 -25.32
CA VAL A 364 4.40 -2.76 -24.83
C VAL A 364 5.11 -1.63 -25.53
N SER A 365 6.42 -1.75 -25.75
CA SER A 365 7.19 -0.72 -26.45
C SER A 365 6.73 -0.53 -27.89
N GLN A 366 6.34 -1.61 -28.57
CA GLN A 366 5.79 -1.57 -29.92
C GLN A 366 4.43 -0.88 -29.94
N ALA A 367 3.49 -1.31 -29.09
CA ALA A 367 2.15 -0.70 -28.98
C ALA A 367 2.21 0.81 -28.69
N MET A 368 3.10 1.21 -27.78
CA MET A 368 3.35 2.63 -27.49
C MET A 368 3.90 3.37 -28.72
N SER A 369 4.82 2.77 -29.47
CA SER A 369 5.38 3.43 -30.66
C SER A 369 4.30 3.64 -31.72
N ASP A 370 3.45 2.62 -31.95
CA ASP A 370 2.44 2.68 -33.00
C ASP A 370 1.31 3.68 -32.69
N LYS A 371 0.84 3.73 -31.43
CA LYS A 371 -0.30 4.59 -31.06
C LYS A 371 0.11 5.94 -30.50
N PHE A 372 1.12 5.98 -29.62
CA PHE A 372 1.48 7.23 -28.97
C PHE A 372 2.27 8.16 -29.90
N GLU A 373 3.14 7.64 -30.77
CA GLU A 373 3.80 8.49 -31.79
C GLU A 373 2.76 9.09 -32.75
N ALA A 374 1.79 8.29 -33.20
CA ALA A 374 0.67 8.76 -34.02
C ALA A 374 -0.14 9.85 -33.30
N TYR A 375 -0.51 9.63 -32.04
CA TYR A 375 -1.25 10.61 -31.24
C TYR A 375 -0.52 11.96 -31.13
N LEU A 376 0.80 11.96 -30.91
CA LEU A 376 1.58 13.19 -30.80
C LEU A 376 1.61 13.99 -32.12
N LEU A 377 1.65 13.28 -33.26
CA LEU A 377 1.60 13.90 -34.59
C LEU A 377 0.21 14.48 -34.90
N GLU A 378 -0.85 13.77 -34.52
CA GLU A 378 -2.23 14.21 -34.70
C GLU A 378 -2.62 15.38 -33.77
N ASN A 379 -2.01 15.43 -32.57
CA ASN A 379 -2.33 16.41 -31.52
C ASN A 379 -1.11 17.26 -31.13
N PRO A 380 -0.59 18.10 -32.05
CA PRO A 380 0.66 18.84 -31.82
C PRO A 380 0.57 19.84 -30.67
N ALA A 381 -0.61 20.38 -30.38
CA ALA A 381 -0.83 21.27 -29.25
C ALA A 381 -0.62 20.54 -27.91
N ASN A 382 -1.26 19.38 -27.73
CA ASN A 382 -1.10 18.54 -26.54
C ASN A 382 0.35 18.03 -26.42
N ALA A 383 0.95 17.58 -27.53
CA ALA A 383 2.34 17.15 -27.58
C ALA A 383 3.31 18.24 -27.11
N LYS A 384 3.10 19.49 -27.56
CA LYS A 384 3.91 20.63 -27.14
C LYS A 384 3.77 20.91 -25.64
N MET A 385 2.55 20.88 -25.09
CA MET A 385 2.32 21.08 -23.66
C MET A 385 3.03 20.03 -22.81
N ILE A 386 2.94 18.75 -23.19
CA ILE A 386 3.63 17.64 -22.51
C ILE A 386 5.15 17.87 -22.50
N ILE A 387 5.73 18.20 -23.66
CA ILE A 387 7.18 18.43 -23.79
C ILE A 387 7.62 19.66 -23.00
N GLU A 388 6.86 20.75 -23.03
CA GLU A 388 7.17 21.96 -22.26
C GLU A 388 7.17 21.66 -20.76
N LYS A 389 6.21 20.87 -20.26
CA LYS A 389 6.20 20.42 -18.87
C LYS A 389 7.46 19.60 -18.54
N SER A 390 7.81 18.63 -19.37
CA SER A 390 9.04 17.85 -19.16
C SER A 390 10.32 18.70 -19.24
N LEU A 391 10.35 19.73 -20.08
CA LEU A 391 11.47 20.68 -20.13
C LEU A 391 11.55 21.55 -18.87
N LEU A 392 10.41 21.93 -18.28
CA LEU A 392 10.38 22.62 -16.99
C LEU A 392 10.95 21.72 -15.89
N ALA A 393 10.55 20.44 -15.85
CA ALA A 393 11.10 19.44 -14.94
C ALA A 393 12.62 19.30 -15.11
N LEU A 394 13.11 19.15 -16.36
CA LEU A 394 14.53 19.10 -16.69
C LEU A 394 15.28 20.34 -16.15
N ARG A 395 14.77 21.54 -16.41
CA ARG A 395 15.40 22.79 -15.95
C ARG A 395 15.43 22.88 -14.42
N ALA A 396 14.33 22.50 -13.77
CA ALA A 396 14.23 22.44 -12.32
C ALA A 396 15.27 21.46 -11.72
N ARG A 397 15.41 20.28 -12.31
CA ARG A 397 16.40 19.26 -11.91
C ARG A 397 17.83 19.73 -12.13
N LEU A 398 18.16 20.33 -13.28
CA LEU A 398 19.48 20.88 -13.55
C LEU A 398 19.83 22.05 -12.62
N ALA A 399 18.86 22.91 -12.32
CA ALA A 399 19.03 23.99 -11.34
C ALA A 399 19.28 23.43 -9.93
N ALA A 400 18.51 22.42 -9.51
CA ALA A 400 18.72 21.74 -8.23
C ALA A 400 20.10 21.05 -8.18
N LYS A 401 20.51 20.36 -9.25
CA LYS A 401 21.84 19.73 -9.35
C LYS A 401 22.96 20.76 -9.23
N LYS A 402 22.86 21.89 -9.95
CA LYS A 402 23.83 23.00 -9.84
C LYS A 402 23.86 23.61 -8.45
N ALA A 403 22.70 23.80 -7.81
CA ALA A 403 22.62 24.29 -6.44
C ALA A 403 23.28 23.32 -5.44
N ARG A 404 23.05 22.01 -5.61
CA ARG A 404 23.71 20.96 -4.81
C ARG A 404 25.21 20.88 -5.07
N GLU A 405 25.66 20.98 -6.32
CA GLU A 405 27.09 20.96 -6.65
C GLU A 405 27.79 22.21 -6.12
N ALA A 406 27.15 23.38 -6.17
CA ALA A 406 27.65 24.61 -5.59
C ALA A 406 27.77 24.53 -4.06
N THR A 407 26.88 23.80 -3.38
CA THR A 407 27.00 23.53 -1.93
C THR A 407 28.03 22.44 -1.62
N ARG A 408 28.24 21.46 -2.51
CA ARG A 408 29.23 20.37 -2.35
C ARG A 408 30.67 20.80 -2.68
N ARG A 409 30.86 21.77 -3.58
CA ARG A 409 32.16 22.39 -3.91
C ARG A 409 32.64 23.36 -2.84
N LYS A 410 31.74 23.87 -1.99
CA LYS A 410 32.16 24.49 -0.73
C LYS A 410 32.68 23.37 0.16
N SER A 411 33.98 23.38 0.45
CA SER A 411 34.62 22.43 1.36
C SER A 411 33.79 22.32 2.66
N PRO A 412 33.70 21.17 3.35
CA PRO A 412 32.97 21.05 4.61
C PRO A 412 33.36 22.10 5.66
N LEU A 413 34.61 22.58 5.58
CA LEU A 413 35.16 23.67 6.38
C LEU A 413 34.50 25.05 6.13
N ASP A 414 33.91 25.29 4.95
CA ASP A 414 33.20 26.53 4.59
C ASP A 414 31.68 26.45 4.79
N SER A 415 31.15 25.27 5.17
CA SER A 415 29.73 25.08 5.53
C SER A 415 29.48 25.24 7.03
N LEU A 416 29.97 26.34 7.61
CA LEU A 416 29.78 26.72 9.03
C LEU A 416 28.31 26.71 9.51
N GLY A 417 27.32 26.61 8.60
CA GLY A 417 25.88 26.57 8.91
C GLY A 417 25.26 25.19 9.15
N PHE A 418 25.79 24.08 8.58
CA PHE A 418 25.20 22.74 8.80
C PHE A 418 25.69 22.13 10.12
N ALA A 419 26.99 22.25 10.38
CA ALA A 419 27.63 21.76 11.61
C ALA A 419 27.15 22.49 12.89
N SER A 420 26.53 23.67 12.75
CA SER A 420 26.02 24.43 13.90
C SER A 420 24.61 24.01 14.34
N LYS A 421 23.85 23.29 13.49
CA LYS A 421 22.45 22.95 13.77
C LYS A 421 22.25 21.51 14.22
N LEU A 422 22.87 20.54 13.54
CA LEU A 422 22.83 19.14 13.96
C LEU A 422 23.76 18.95 15.16
N SER A 423 23.21 18.58 16.30
CA SER A 423 24.00 18.07 17.41
C SER A 423 24.16 16.57 17.19
N ASP A 424 25.29 16.15 16.63
CA ASP A 424 25.49 14.74 16.25
C ASP A 424 25.76 13.82 17.46
N CYS A 425 25.67 12.50 17.25
CA CYS A 425 26.11 11.47 18.20
C CYS A 425 27.56 11.03 17.94
N ARG A 426 28.18 10.36 18.91
CA ARG A 426 29.58 9.90 18.80
C ARG A 426 29.71 8.59 18.01
N THR A 427 28.74 7.70 18.12
CA THR A 427 28.73 6.45 17.37
C THR A 427 28.54 6.71 15.88
N LYS A 428 29.18 5.88 15.05
CA LYS A 428 28.96 5.83 13.60
C LYS A 428 28.19 4.58 13.16
N ASP A 429 27.85 3.71 14.11
CA ASP A 429 27.05 2.52 13.84
C ASP A 429 25.57 2.93 13.66
N PRO A 430 25.01 2.79 12.45
CA PRO A 430 23.62 3.19 12.18
C PRO A 430 22.59 2.40 12.99
N GLN A 431 22.89 1.17 13.39
CA GLN A 431 21.96 0.32 14.16
C GLN A 431 21.74 0.86 15.58
N LEU A 432 22.81 1.41 16.17
CA LEU A 432 22.77 2.01 17.50
C LEU A 432 22.36 3.48 17.45
N ALA A 433 22.67 4.18 16.36
CA ALA A 433 22.44 5.61 16.24
C ALA A 433 20.95 5.96 16.10
N GLU A 434 20.53 6.94 16.89
CA GLU A 434 19.17 7.48 16.93
C GLU A 434 19.21 8.98 16.63
N MET A 435 18.29 9.47 15.82
CA MET A 435 18.18 10.90 15.49
C MET A 435 16.82 11.43 15.94
N TYR A 436 16.82 12.46 16.79
CA TYR A 436 15.61 13.15 17.24
C TYR A 436 15.40 14.42 16.44
N ILE A 437 14.24 14.53 15.80
CA ILE A 437 13.79 15.75 15.13
C ILE A 437 12.86 16.48 16.11
N VAL A 438 13.26 17.68 16.53
CA VAL A 438 12.62 18.42 17.63
C VAL A 438 12.04 19.74 17.15
N GLU A 439 10.88 20.12 17.65
CA GLU A 439 10.25 21.40 17.36
C GLU A 439 10.92 22.55 18.12
N GLY A 440 11.59 23.45 17.38
CA GLY A 440 12.17 24.68 17.93
C GLY A 440 13.53 24.51 18.62
N ASP A 441 14.24 25.63 18.73
CA ASP A 441 15.56 25.67 19.39
C ASP A 441 15.46 25.50 20.92
N SER A 442 14.30 25.80 21.53
CA SER A 442 14.08 25.66 22.98
C SER A 442 14.03 24.19 23.41
N ALA A 443 13.12 23.41 22.83
CA ALA A 443 13.06 21.96 23.09
C ALA A 443 14.33 21.26 22.56
N GLY A 444 14.92 21.74 21.46
CA GLY A 444 16.22 21.28 20.98
C GLY A 444 17.36 21.46 22.01
N GLY A 445 17.34 22.56 22.77
CA GLY A 445 18.28 22.81 23.86
C GLY A 445 18.13 21.81 25.01
N SER A 446 16.90 21.60 25.50
CA SER A 446 16.61 20.61 26.55
C SER A 446 16.97 19.19 26.11
N ALA A 447 16.61 18.81 24.89
CA ALA A 447 16.94 17.51 24.32
C ALA A 447 18.46 17.32 24.18
N LYS A 448 19.19 18.36 23.74
CA LYS A 448 20.65 18.31 23.63
C LYS A 448 21.33 18.08 24.98
N MET A 449 20.81 18.67 26.05
CA MET A 449 21.34 18.51 27.40
C MET A 449 20.96 17.16 28.03
N GLY A 450 19.76 16.64 27.77
CA GLY A 450 19.26 15.40 28.37
C GLY A 450 19.65 14.11 27.65
N ARG A 451 20.09 14.18 26.39
CA ARG A 451 20.39 13.00 25.57
C ARG A 451 21.60 12.19 26.05
N GLU A 452 21.62 10.92 25.66
CA GLU A 452 22.87 10.14 25.64
C GLU A 452 23.65 10.43 24.35
N SER A 453 24.61 11.35 24.46
CA SER A 453 25.43 11.83 23.33
C SER A 453 26.23 10.73 22.61
N TYR A 454 26.41 9.55 23.22
CA TYR A 454 27.02 8.42 22.54
C TYR A 454 26.23 7.98 21.31
N TYR A 455 24.91 7.85 21.42
CA TYR A 455 24.07 7.29 20.33
C TYR A 455 22.90 8.17 19.89
N GLN A 456 22.57 9.26 20.59
CA GLN A 456 21.45 10.12 20.22
C GLN A 456 21.91 11.45 19.60
N ALA A 457 21.49 11.72 18.37
CA ALA A 457 21.64 12.98 17.65
C ALA A 457 20.37 13.83 17.77
N ILE A 458 20.51 15.16 17.81
CA ILE A 458 19.38 16.10 17.89
C ILE A 458 19.43 17.07 16.70
N LEU A 459 18.34 17.13 15.95
CA LEU A 459 18.11 18.10 14.88
C LEU A 459 16.90 18.98 15.25
N PRO A 460 17.12 20.22 15.73
CA PRO A 460 16.02 21.16 15.95
C PRO A 460 15.47 21.67 14.61
N LEU A 461 14.17 21.90 14.52
CA LEU A 461 13.52 22.53 13.36
C LEU A 461 13.10 23.95 13.70
N ARG A 462 13.26 24.87 12.74
CA ARG A 462 12.85 26.27 12.91
C ARG A 462 11.57 26.55 12.14
N GLY A 463 10.47 26.72 12.86
CA GLY A 463 9.15 26.98 12.30
C GLY A 463 8.54 25.76 11.62
N LYS A 464 7.42 25.98 10.91
CA LYS A 464 6.67 24.92 10.23
C LYS A 464 7.44 24.44 9.00
N VAL A 465 7.54 23.12 8.84
CA VAL A 465 8.16 22.48 7.68
C VAL A 465 7.36 22.85 6.41
N LEU A 466 8.05 23.04 5.28
CA LEU A 466 7.37 23.30 4.01
C LEU A 466 6.48 22.10 3.67
N ASN A 467 5.21 22.35 3.35
CA ASN A 467 4.34 21.32 2.80
C ASN A 467 4.85 20.91 1.43
N VAL A 468 5.44 19.72 1.37
CA VAL A 468 6.06 19.22 0.15
C VAL A 468 5.08 18.65 -0.86
N GLU A 469 3.86 18.34 -0.44
CA GLU A 469 2.80 17.90 -1.34
C GLU A 469 2.47 18.97 -2.37
N LYS A 470 2.48 20.24 -1.94
CA LYS A 470 2.19 21.42 -2.75
C LYS A 470 3.41 22.03 -3.42
N ALA A 471 4.60 21.45 -3.24
CA ALA A 471 5.85 22.08 -3.64
C ALA A 471 6.62 21.21 -4.62
N ALA A 472 7.02 21.79 -5.75
CA ALA A 472 7.97 21.18 -6.68
C ALA A 472 9.23 20.69 -5.97
N MET A 473 9.83 19.60 -6.45
CA MET A 473 11.06 19.04 -5.90
C MET A 473 12.18 20.09 -5.79
N SER A 474 12.32 20.98 -6.77
CA SER A 474 13.31 22.07 -6.75
C SER A 474 13.10 23.05 -5.60
N ARG A 475 11.85 23.41 -5.30
CA ARG A 475 11.48 24.30 -4.20
C ARG A 475 11.69 23.60 -2.86
N ALA A 476 11.29 22.33 -2.74
CA ALA A 476 11.56 21.52 -1.55
C ALA A 476 13.07 21.44 -1.26
N LEU A 477 13.89 21.26 -2.30
CA LEU A 477 15.34 21.21 -2.18
C LEU A 477 16.02 22.57 -1.96
N SER A 478 15.33 23.68 -2.23
CA SER A 478 15.84 25.00 -1.86
C SER A 478 15.60 25.33 -0.39
N ASN A 479 14.72 24.58 0.29
CA ASN A 479 14.40 24.79 1.69
C ASN A 479 15.52 24.29 2.60
N LYS A 480 16.01 25.18 3.48
CA LYS A 480 17.13 24.89 4.39
C LYS A 480 16.83 23.76 5.39
N GLU A 481 15.61 23.68 5.89
CA GLU A 481 15.19 22.65 6.85
C GLU A 481 15.19 21.27 6.18
N ILE A 482 14.59 21.17 4.99
CA ILE A 482 14.57 19.93 4.19
C ILE A 482 15.98 19.49 3.81
N LEU A 483 16.82 20.41 3.32
CA LEU A 483 18.22 20.10 3.02
C LEU A 483 18.99 19.61 4.25
N SER A 484 18.77 20.24 5.41
CA SER A 484 19.43 19.84 6.66
C SER A 484 19.00 18.43 7.08
N MET A 485 17.72 18.07 6.94
CA MET A 485 17.25 16.71 7.21
C MET A 485 17.86 15.69 6.26
N ILE A 486 17.88 15.97 4.95
CA ILE A 486 18.48 15.08 3.94
C ILE A 486 19.97 14.84 4.23
N GLN A 487 20.71 15.90 4.56
CA GLN A 487 22.13 15.83 4.88
C GLN A 487 22.40 15.09 6.19
N ALA A 488 21.54 15.28 7.21
CA ALA A 488 21.66 14.59 8.48
C ALA A 488 21.46 13.08 8.30
N ILE A 489 20.40 12.66 7.59
CA ILE A 489 20.04 11.25 7.39
C ILE A 489 21.04 10.53 6.49
N GLY A 490 21.58 11.20 5.47
CA GLY A 490 22.70 10.70 4.65
C GLY A 490 22.30 9.75 3.52
N THR A 491 21.02 9.42 3.35
CA THR A 491 20.52 8.49 2.31
C THR A 491 20.50 9.09 0.91
N GLY A 492 20.60 10.41 0.75
CA GLY A 492 20.29 11.07 -0.52
C GLY A 492 18.78 11.16 -0.76
N ILE A 493 18.35 11.49 -1.99
CA ILE A 493 16.91 11.52 -2.36
C ILE A 493 16.70 11.11 -3.82
N GLY A 494 15.46 10.70 -4.13
CA GLY A 494 15.06 10.32 -5.49
C GLY A 494 15.96 9.19 -6.02
N ASN A 495 16.51 9.36 -7.22
CA ASN A 495 17.33 8.31 -7.84
C ASN A 495 18.71 8.11 -7.21
N GLU A 496 19.18 9.05 -6.39
CA GLU A 496 20.42 8.90 -5.62
C GLU A 496 20.15 8.32 -4.22
N PHE A 497 18.89 8.00 -3.91
CA PHE A 497 18.52 7.45 -2.62
C PHE A 497 19.09 6.04 -2.44
N GLN A 498 19.88 5.86 -1.39
CA GLN A 498 20.45 4.58 -0.98
C GLN A 498 20.15 4.39 0.50
N ILE A 499 19.34 3.39 0.82
CA ILE A 499 18.91 3.13 2.20
C ILE A 499 20.08 2.67 3.06
N GLU A 500 21.07 2.00 2.46
CA GLU A 500 22.26 1.47 3.11
C GLU A 500 23.15 2.59 3.68
N ASN A 501 23.05 3.80 3.12
CA ASN A 501 23.77 4.98 3.59
C ASN A 501 23.07 5.70 4.74
N ALA A 502 21.92 5.18 5.22
CA ALA A 502 21.22 5.76 6.37
C ALA A 502 22.14 5.79 7.58
N ARG A 503 22.34 6.99 8.12
CA ARG A 503 23.21 7.21 9.29
C ARG A 503 22.55 6.82 10.61
N TYR A 504 21.23 6.73 10.63
CA TYR A 504 20.43 6.43 11.82
C TYR A 504 19.31 5.46 11.45
N HIS A 505 19.25 4.29 12.07
CA HIS A 505 18.16 3.33 11.89
C HIS A 505 16.93 3.66 12.75
N LYS A 506 17.03 4.66 13.64
CA LYS A 506 15.87 5.22 14.33
C LYS A 506 15.84 6.73 14.17
N ILE A 507 14.81 7.21 13.49
CA ILE A 507 14.51 8.62 13.33
C ILE A 507 13.24 8.89 14.13
N VAL A 508 13.37 9.61 15.24
CA VAL A 508 12.30 9.88 16.20
C VAL A 508 11.79 11.31 16.01
N ILE A 509 10.52 11.45 15.63
CA ILE A 509 9.82 12.72 15.58
C ILE A 509 9.34 13.05 16.99
N MET A 510 9.87 14.11 17.57
CA MET A 510 9.57 14.56 18.93
C MET A 510 9.02 16.00 18.87
N THR A 511 7.70 16.10 18.70
CA THR A 511 6.94 17.35 18.59
C THR A 511 6.07 17.55 19.83
N ASP A 512 5.59 18.78 20.05
CA ASP A 512 4.72 19.10 21.17
C ASP A 512 3.35 18.39 21.06
N ALA A 513 2.70 18.16 22.20
CA ALA A 513 1.40 17.51 22.30
C ALA A 513 0.23 18.51 22.10
N ASP A 514 0.37 19.39 21.12
CA ASP A 514 -0.60 20.42 20.77
C ASP A 514 -0.95 20.37 19.26
N VAL A 515 -1.76 21.34 18.81
CA VAL A 515 -2.22 21.42 17.42
C VAL A 515 -1.10 21.73 16.44
N ASP A 516 -0.08 22.49 16.86
CA ASP A 516 1.05 22.86 16.01
C ASP A 516 2.04 21.70 15.87
N GLY A 517 2.33 20.98 16.95
CA GLY A 517 3.10 19.75 16.94
C GLY A 517 2.45 18.65 16.12
N ALA A 518 1.12 18.48 16.21
CA ALA A 518 0.38 17.57 15.33
C ALA A 518 0.49 17.95 13.83
N HIS A 519 0.49 19.25 13.53
CA HIS A 519 0.67 19.75 12.17
C HIS A 519 2.11 19.50 11.66
N ILE A 520 3.14 19.80 12.45
CA ILE A 520 4.55 19.54 12.10
C ILE A 520 4.78 18.05 11.90
N ARG A 521 4.23 17.21 12.78
CA ARG A 521 4.27 15.75 12.62
C ARG A 521 3.68 15.31 11.28
N THR A 522 2.52 15.85 10.90
CA THR A 522 1.89 15.55 9.61
C THR A 522 2.76 15.97 8.43
N LEU A 523 3.38 17.16 8.48
CA LEU A 523 4.31 17.64 7.45
C LEU A 523 5.55 16.76 7.32
N LEU A 524 6.12 16.32 8.45
CA LEU A 524 7.28 15.43 8.47
C LEU A 524 6.94 14.04 7.92
N LEU A 525 5.79 13.48 8.30
CA LEU A 525 5.31 12.21 7.74
C LEU A 525 5.11 12.31 6.22
N THR A 526 4.53 13.41 5.76
CA THR A 526 4.37 13.70 4.32
C THR A 526 5.74 13.77 3.63
N PHE A 527 6.72 14.44 4.25
CA PHE A 527 8.08 14.51 3.72
C PHE A 527 8.75 13.14 3.61
N PHE A 528 8.70 12.33 4.67
CA PHE A 528 9.26 10.98 4.65
C PHE A 528 8.57 10.10 3.63
N TYR A 529 7.24 10.17 3.54
CA TYR A 529 6.47 9.40 2.57
C TYR A 529 6.79 9.77 1.12
N ARG A 530 6.91 11.08 0.81
CA ARG A 530 7.16 11.56 -0.56
C ARG A 530 8.59 11.43 -1.03
N PHE A 531 9.59 11.66 -0.18
CA PHE A 531 11.00 11.69 -0.61
C PHE A 531 11.85 10.53 -0.10
N MET A 532 11.41 9.84 0.95
CA MET A 532 12.22 8.85 1.67
C MET A 532 11.39 7.62 2.06
N ARG A 533 10.43 7.23 1.21
CA ARG A 533 9.51 6.11 1.44
C ARG A 533 10.20 4.83 1.95
N PRO A 534 11.38 4.41 1.44
CA PRO A 534 12.04 3.20 1.93
C PRO A 534 12.45 3.25 3.41
N ILE A 535 12.63 4.44 4.00
CA ILE A 535 12.92 4.60 5.44
C ILE A 535 11.69 4.18 6.27
N ILE A 536 10.48 4.51 5.81
CA ILE A 536 9.24 4.09 6.47
C ILE A 536 9.03 2.59 6.28
N GLU A 537 9.28 2.06 5.08
CA GLU A 537 9.10 0.64 4.78
C GLU A 537 10.07 -0.26 5.57
N LYS A 538 11.29 0.21 5.85
CA LYS A 538 12.23 -0.46 6.78
C LYS A 538 11.88 -0.26 8.26
N GLY A 539 10.88 0.57 8.57
CA GLY A 539 10.43 0.83 9.93
C GLY A 539 11.36 1.71 10.75
N TYR A 540 12.13 2.61 10.11
CA TYR A 540 13.09 3.47 10.81
C TYR A 540 12.47 4.76 11.39
N VAL A 541 11.23 5.10 11.03
CA VAL A 541 10.55 6.31 11.51
C VAL A 541 9.69 5.99 12.74
N TYR A 542 9.88 6.77 13.79
CA TYR A 542 9.18 6.65 15.06
C TYR A 542 8.60 8.00 15.50
N ILE A 543 7.54 7.97 16.29
CA ILE A 543 6.93 9.15 16.93
C ILE A 543 7.09 8.99 18.44
N ALA A 544 7.66 9.99 19.10
CA ALA A 544 7.77 10.02 20.54
C ALA A 544 6.41 10.27 21.20
N GLN A 545 6.19 9.69 22.39
CA GLN A 545 5.01 9.92 23.22
C GLN A 545 5.44 10.54 24.55
N PRO A 546 5.53 11.88 24.65
CA PRO A 546 5.79 12.55 25.92
C PRO A 546 4.57 12.46 26.85
N PRO A 547 4.77 12.54 28.18
CA PRO A 547 3.67 12.51 29.14
C PRO A 547 2.83 13.79 29.08
N LEU A 548 1.52 13.64 29.28
CA LEU A 548 0.59 14.78 29.34
C LEU A 548 0.55 15.43 30.72
N TYR A 549 0.75 14.64 31.77
CA TYR A 549 0.62 15.07 33.15
C TYR A 549 1.81 14.65 34.00
N LYS A 550 2.20 15.52 34.93
CA LYS A 550 3.10 15.26 36.05
C LYS A 550 2.29 15.31 37.34
N ILE A 551 2.36 14.25 38.13
CA ILE A 551 1.70 14.11 39.42
C ILE A 551 2.80 14.14 40.49
N GLN A 552 2.76 15.14 41.37
CA GLN A 552 3.73 15.27 42.44
C GLN A 552 3.06 15.11 43.80
N GLN A 553 3.57 14.17 44.60
CA GLN A 553 3.16 13.94 45.98
C GLN A 553 4.40 13.99 46.89
N GLY A 554 4.62 15.15 47.53
CA GLY A 554 5.82 15.39 48.32
C GLY A 554 7.09 15.27 47.46
N LYS A 555 7.89 14.22 47.70
CA LYS A 555 9.11 13.90 46.93
C LYS A 555 8.89 12.90 45.79
N LYS A 556 7.73 12.23 45.73
CA LYS A 556 7.44 11.26 44.68
C LYS A 556 6.85 11.97 43.46
N ILE A 557 7.41 11.70 42.28
CA ILE A 557 6.94 12.22 40.99
C ILE A 557 6.53 11.02 40.15
N ASP A 558 5.30 11.05 39.63
CA ASP A 558 4.76 10.09 38.67
C ASP A 558 4.27 10.85 37.43
N TYR A 559 4.21 10.19 36.27
CA TYR A 559 3.76 10.77 35.00
C TYR A 559 2.56 10.02 34.45
N ALA A 560 1.65 10.68 33.75
CA ALA A 560 0.55 10.03 33.03
C ALA A 560 0.50 10.48 31.56
N TYR A 561 0.20 9.54 30.66
CA TYR A 561 0.19 9.71 29.21
C TYR A 561 -1.23 9.84 28.63
N SER A 562 -2.26 9.56 29.43
CA SER A 562 -3.67 9.72 29.06
C SER A 562 -4.51 10.23 30.23
N ASP A 563 -5.70 10.76 29.93
CA ASP A 563 -6.68 11.18 30.94
C ASP A 563 -7.17 9.98 31.78
N GLU A 564 -7.30 8.80 31.17
CA GLU A 564 -7.66 7.55 31.86
C GLU A 564 -6.58 7.14 32.85
N GLU A 565 -5.31 7.17 32.43
CA GLU A 565 -4.17 6.85 33.29
C GLU A 565 -4.02 7.86 34.43
N LEU A 566 -4.28 9.15 34.15
CA LEU A 566 -4.33 10.18 35.19
C LEU A 566 -5.39 9.83 36.24
N ASN A 567 -6.64 9.57 35.81
CA ASN A 567 -7.74 9.25 36.73
C ASN A 567 -7.45 7.98 37.54
N PHE A 568 -6.87 6.95 36.92
CA PHE A 568 -6.44 5.74 37.60
C PHE A 568 -5.39 6.04 38.67
N LYS A 569 -4.30 6.74 38.33
CA LYS A 569 -3.26 7.11 39.30
C LYS A 569 -3.76 8.03 40.40
N LEU A 570 -4.74 8.89 40.10
CA LEU A 570 -5.41 9.71 41.10
C LEU A 570 -6.30 8.89 42.05
N SER A 571 -6.84 7.75 41.61
CA SER A 571 -7.64 6.87 42.47
C SER A 571 -6.79 6.11 43.51
N GLU A 572 -5.54 5.78 43.18
CA GLU A 572 -4.64 5.03 44.07
C GLU A 572 -3.94 5.90 45.10
N ILE A 573 -3.71 7.17 44.79
CA ILE A 573 -3.04 8.09 45.70
C ILE A 573 -4.07 8.63 46.72
N SER A 574 -3.67 8.89 47.96
CA SER A 574 -4.46 9.56 49.00
C SER A 574 -3.68 10.77 49.57
N GLY A 575 -4.34 11.93 49.73
CA GLY A 575 -3.73 13.17 50.26
C GLY A 575 -3.44 14.28 49.23
N LYS A 576 -2.82 15.39 49.70
CA LYS A 576 -2.54 16.62 48.92
C LYS A 576 -1.53 16.34 47.80
N ARG A 577 -1.87 16.74 46.58
CA ARG A 577 -1.10 16.50 45.35
C ARG A 577 -1.05 17.77 44.51
N ASP A 578 0.02 17.90 43.75
CA ASP A 578 0.15 18.91 42.71
C ASP A 578 0.13 18.23 41.34
N ILE A 579 -0.68 18.74 40.42
CA ILE A 579 -0.86 18.18 39.07
C ILE A 579 -0.48 19.28 38.09
N GLN A 580 0.59 19.03 37.33
CA GLN A 580 1.03 19.90 36.26
C GLN A 580 0.72 19.24 34.93
N ARG A 581 0.03 19.95 34.04
CA ARG A 581 -0.19 19.54 32.65
C ARG A 581 0.91 20.15 31.78
N TYR A 582 1.61 19.34 31.02
CA TYR A 582 2.58 19.81 30.04
C TYR A 582 1.87 20.31 28.79
N LYS A 583 2.23 21.50 28.32
CA LYS A 583 1.71 22.04 27.04
C LYS A 583 2.72 21.91 25.91
N GLY A 584 4.02 21.93 26.22
CA GLY A 584 5.09 21.75 25.25
C GLY A 584 6.33 21.13 25.89
N LEU A 585 7.18 20.53 25.06
CA LEU A 585 8.41 19.85 25.47
C LEU A 585 9.41 20.81 26.13
N GLY A 586 9.35 22.10 25.79
CA GLY A 586 10.19 23.15 26.39
C GLY A 586 9.90 23.42 27.86
N GLU A 587 8.75 22.97 28.40
CA GLU A 587 8.41 23.09 29.83
C GLU A 587 9.09 21.99 30.68
N MET A 588 9.61 20.95 30.03
CA MET A 588 10.33 19.86 30.70
C MET A 588 11.81 20.23 30.83
N ASN A 589 12.38 19.98 32.01
CA ASN A 589 13.82 20.07 32.16
C ASN A 589 14.51 18.85 31.47
N ALA A 590 15.82 18.93 31.28
CA ALA A 590 16.59 17.90 30.56
C ALA A 590 16.46 16.50 31.19
N GLU A 591 16.44 16.41 32.53
CA GLU A 591 16.29 15.15 33.26
C GLU A 591 14.90 14.53 33.07
N GLN A 592 13.84 15.35 33.16
CA GLN A 592 12.46 14.90 32.93
C GLN A 592 12.28 14.39 31.50
N LEU A 593 12.83 15.12 30.52
CA LEU A 593 12.74 14.74 29.12
C LEU A 593 13.47 13.41 28.85
N TRP A 594 14.63 13.22 29.48
CA TRP A 594 15.35 11.95 29.43
C TRP A 594 14.54 10.81 30.02
N GLU A 595 14.11 10.92 31.27
CA GLU A 595 13.46 9.83 32.01
C GLU A 595 12.13 9.39 31.41
N THR A 596 11.43 10.28 30.73
CA THR A 596 10.09 10.03 30.20
C THR A 596 10.09 9.65 28.73
N THR A 597 10.86 10.37 27.91
CA THR A 597 10.65 10.36 26.45
C THR A 597 11.89 9.89 25.68
N MET A 598 13.10 9.99 26.24
CA MET A 598 14.34 9.65 25.52
C MET A 598 15.04 8.38 26.01
N ASP A 599 14.89 7.99 27.27
CA ASP A 599 15.50 6.79 27.85
C ASP A 599 14.93 5.52 27.20
N PRO A 600 15.75 4.71 26.49
CA PRO A 600 15.29 3.47 25.85
C PRO A 600 14.63 2.47 26.79
N LYS A 601 14.88 2.55 28.11
CA LYS A 601 14.29 1.63 29.10
C LYS A 601 12.87 2.01 29.50
N LYS A 602 12.48 3.28 29.34
CA LYS A 602 11.21 3.82 29.86
C LYS A 602 10.32 4.42 28.79
N ARG A 603 10.90 4.91 27.70
CA ARG A 603 10.17 5.62 26.65
C ARG A 603 9.19 4.72 25.91
N ILE A 604 8.14 5.34 25.39
CA ILE A 604 7.19 4.72 24.47
C ILE A 604 7.34 5.41 23.11
N LEU A 605 7.60 4.63 22.07
CA LEU A 605 7.70 5.09 20.69
C LEU A 605 6.65 4.39 19.84
N LEU A 606 5.93 5.15 19.02
CA LEU A 606 5.04 4.60 18.00
C LEU A 606 5.85 4.43 16.71
N GLN A 607 6.00 3.20 16.25
CA GLN A 607 6.65 2.93 14.96
C GLN A 607 5.69 3.21 13.82
N VAL A 608 6.13 4.00 12.84
CA VAL A 608 5.34 4.31 11.65
C VAL A 608 5.51 3.17 10.64
N THR A 609 4.41 2.55 10.23
CA THR A 609 4.41 1.48 9.22
C THR A 609 3.59 1.89 8.00
N LEU A 610 4.00 1.39 6.84
CA LEU A 610 3.27 1.57 5.59
C LEU A 610 2.55 0.27 5.22
N ASN A 611 1.29 0.13 5.62
CA ASN A 611 0.49 -1.08 5.36
C ASN A 611 -0.11 -1.08 3.95
N ASP A 612 -0.64 0.08 3.54
CA ASP A 612 -1.28 0.29 2.24
C ASP A 612 -0.74 1.60 1.65
N GLY A 613 0.12 1.46 0.64
CA GLY A 613 0.75 2.60 -0.03
C GLY A 613 -0.25 3.50 -0.75
N GLU A 614 -1.35 2.94 -1.25
CA GLU A 614 -2.33 3.68 -2.05
C GLU A 614 -3.27 4.47 -1.17
N LYS A 615 -3.79 3.86 -0.09
CA LYS A 615 -4.58 4.62 0.89
C LYS A 615 -3.75 5.73 1.52
N ALA A 616 -2.49 5.47 1.84
CA ALA A 616 -1.60 6.52 2.33
C ALA A 616 -1.47 7.65 1.30
N ASP A 617 -1.29 7.32 0.02
CA ASP A 617 -1.20 8.31 -1.06
C ASP A 617 -2.45 9.18 -1.18
N GLU A 618 -3.62 8.56 -1.18
CA GLU A 618 -4.91 9.24 -1.24
C GLU A 618 -5.12 10.14 -0.02
N VAL A 619 -4.83 9.64 1.18
CA VAL A 619 -4.95 10.39 2.43
C VAL A 619 -3.99 11.60 2.45
N PHE A 620 -2.72 11.42 2.06
CA PHE A 620 -1.78 12.54 1.97
C PHE A 620 -2.20 13.55 0.90
N SER A 621 -2.66 13.09 -0.26
CA SER A 621 -3.13 13.97 -1.34
C SER A 621 -4.36 14.78 -0.91
N MET A 622 -5.32 14.15 -0.22
CA MET A 622 -6.52 14.82 0.30
C MET A 622 -6.20 15.81 1.43
N LEU A 623 -5.42 15.40 2.43
CA LEU A 623 -5.13 16.23 3.61
C LEU A 623 -4.09 17.32 3.34
N MET A 624 -3.12 17.07 2.47
CA MET A 624 -1.97 17.96 2.24
C MET A 624 -1.95 18.60 0.85
N GLY A 625 -2.75 18.11 -0.11
CA GLY A 625 -2.84 18.63 -1.49
C GLY A 625 -3.56 19.97 -1.62
N GLU A 626 -3.76 20.44 -2.85
CA GLU A 626 -4.26 21.80 -3.11
C GLU A 626 -5.77 21.97 -2.86
N GLU A 627 -6.55 20.89 -3.00
CA GLU A 627 -8.00 20.97 -2.92
C GLU A 627 -8.55 21.14 -1.50
N VAL A 628 -9.53 22.03 -1.37
CA VAL A 628 -10.17 22.37 -0.10
C VAL A 628 -11.39 21.50 0.16
N GLU A 629 -12.22 21.22 -0.85
CA GLU A 629 -13.50 20.52 -0.67
C GLU A 629 -13.36 19.07 -0.16
N PRO A 630 -12.48 18.21 -0.73
CA PRO A 630 -12.33 16.84 -0.22
C PRO A 630 -11.87 16.81 1.23
N ARG A 631 -10.94 17.72 1.57
CA ARG A 631 -10.47 17.90 2.94
C ARG A 631 -11.57 18.36 3.88
N ARG A 632 -12.40 19.31 3.45
CA ARG A 632 -13.52 19.79 4.26
C ARG A 632 -14.49 18.64 4.58
N LYS A 633 -14.92 17.89 3.57
CA LYS A 633 -15.81 16.73 3.76
C LYS A 633 -15.20 15.69 4.71
N PHE A 634 -13.91 15.38 4.53
CA PHE A 634 -13.22 14.46 5.44
C PHE A 634 -13.23 14.95 6.89
N ILE A 635 -12.98 16.25 7.11
CA ILE A 635 -13.06 16.86 8.44
C ILE A 635 -14.49 16.75 8.99
N GLU A 636 -15.52 17.08 8.20
CA GLU A 636 -16.92 17.02 8.60
C GLU A 636 -17.36 15.58 8.97
N GLU A 637 -16.96 14.59 8.18
CA GLU A 637 -17.32 13.18 8.39
C GLU A 637 -16.60 12.54 9.59
N ASN A 638 -15.39 13.00 9.93
CA ASN A 638 -14.55 12.40 10.96
C ASN A 638 -14.45 13.23 12.26
N ALA A 639 -14.96 14.45 12.28
CA ALA A 639 -14.97 15.30 13.47
C ALA A 639 -16.05 14.85 14.46
N VAL A 640 -15.67 13.97 15.40
CA VAL A 640 -16.59 13.43 16.43
C VAL A 640 -17.04 14.50 17.45
N PHE A 641 -16.40 15.68 17.54
CA PHE A 641 -16.62 16.66 18.63
C PHE A 641 -16.76 18.14 18.21
N VAL A 642 -16.94 18.48 16.94
CA VAL A 642 -17.00 19.89 16.53
C VAL A 642 -18.44 20.42 16.59
N GLN A 643 -18.79 21.12 17.68
CA GLN A 643 -20.05 21.87 17.79
C GLN A 643 -20.03 23.22 17.08
N ASN A 644 -18.85 23.78 16.76
CA ASN A 644 -18.69 24.97 15.93
C ASN A 644 -17.41 24.85 15.11
N LEU A 645 -17.56 24.73 13.78
CA LEU A 645 -16.49 25.02 12.83
C LEU A 645 -16.47 26.54 12.63
N ASP A 646 -15.47 27.23 13.18
CA ASP A 646 -15.08 28.52 12.60
C ASP A 646 -14.32 28.21 11.31
N VAL A 647 -14.95 28.54 10.19
CA VAL A 647 -14.44 28.41 8.82
C VAL A 647 -13.56 29.60 8.47
#